data_AF-A0A921QWA2-F1
#
_entry.id   AF-A0A921QWA2-F1
#
_cell.length_a   1.000
_cell.length_b   1.000
_cell.length_c   1.000
_cell.angle_alpha   90.00
_cell.angle_beta   90.00
_cell.angle_gamma   90.00
#
_symmetry.space_group_name_H-M   'P 1'
#
loop_
_entity.id
_entity.type
_entity.pdbx_description
1 polymer ?
#
loop_
_entity_poly.entity_id
_entity_poly.type
_entity_poly.pdbx_seq_one_letter_code
_entity_poly.pdbx_strand_id
1 'polypeptide(L)'
;MVETHVDEQPKGVSRNRPPARMNGDEEKVYSGQLPVLTWEHKLTRGRHDLPPFRLTWRETMQLAGIGLRLSRHILEETSKGRIAVIDPMKKRSARSGQGVPLGGIGAGSIGRSYKGDFQRWQLFPGTCEDKPVLANQFSAFISRQDGRKYSTVLHPGKPDLPKGSDISGIGSWDWNMSGEQSTYHALYPRAWTVYDGEPDPELNIVCRQISPIIPHNYQQSSYPVAVFTFTVTNSGHTAADVTLLFTWANSVGGKSELTGYHSNSSMIEKDGVHGILLHHRTADGQPPVTFVIAAQEKEDILISQCPYFVISGSSASDEFTAKDMWNSVKEHGSFDHLDPIKTSMCSRPGSSIGAAIAASVKLAPKATKDISFSLAWACPEVKFSSGKTYHRRYTKFYGTDGDAAATLAHDAILEHASWERQIDEWQDPILQDERFPAWYPVTLFNELYYLNAGGTIWTDGLPPIQSLTAIGWKKFSLDMLNGESDDFNEMVRQNNTASDILHRMASVFERMHASIASNSAIGTTLLQGEENIGQFLYLEGIEYYMWNTYDVHFYASFSLIMLFPKLQLSVQRDFAAAVMMHDPEKLRILHDGKWAARKVLGAVPHDLGLYDPWFKVNAYTLYNTDRWKDLNPKFVLQVYRDVVATGDKSFARAVWPSVYIAMAYMEQFDKDKDGMIENEDFPDQTYDVWSMAGISAYCGGLWVAALQAASALAREVGDKASEKLFWDKYEKAKSVYSKLWNGSYFSYDDGDNKVSTSIQADQLAGQWYAKACGLFPIVDKDKAQSALEKIFSFNVMKFKDGTRGAMNGMWPDGTVDMSAMQSREIWPGVTYALAASMIQEGMVEQGFKTAEGIYHAAWSPEGLGYSFQTPEAWNNDDEYRSLCYMRPLAIWAMQWALSNPKLHNTPQADIPQDSFPKNQFAYARITKLLQLPEEETSKSFLRVVYEIIRNRFRS
;
A
#
# COMPACT_ATOMS: atom_id res chain seq x y z
N MET A 1 -12.16 67.90 16.66
CA MET A 1 -13.60 67.70 16.88
C MET A 1 -14.11 66.85 15.73
N VAL A 2 -14.68 65.67 16.03
CA VAL A 2 -15.89 65.09 15.39
C VAL A 2 -15.76 64.84 13.86
N GLU A 3 -15.89 63.65 13.26
CA GLU A 3 -16.48 62.36 13.60
C GLU A 3 -16.21 61.37 12.42
N THR A 4 -16.44 60.09 12.69
CA THR A 4 -16.90 58.99 11.79
C THR A 4 -16.21 58.72 10.44
N HIS A 5 -15.61 57.52 10.34
CA HIS A 5 -15.58 56.76 9.08
C HIS A 5 -16.10 55.34 9.30
N VAL A 6 -17.08 54.98 8.47
CA VAL A 6 -17.72 53.68 8.30
C VAL A 6 -17.15 53.03 7.03
N ASP A 7 -16.96 51.71 7.12
CA ASP A 7 -16.70 50.64 6.13
C ASP A 7 -16.46 50.96 4.64
N GLU A 8 -15.40 50.33 4.10
CA GLU A 8 -15.45 49.65 2.80
C GLU A 8 -14.41 48.49 2.74
N GLN A 9 -14.86 47.31 2.33
CA GLN A 9 -14.03 46.11 2.09
C GLN A 9 -13.05 46.30 0.93
N PRO A 10 -11.85 45.67 0.95
CA PRO A 10 -11.04 45.53 -0.26
C PRO A 10 -11.26 44.18 -0.97
N LYS A 11 -11.59 44.30 -2.25
CA LYS A 11 -11.59 43.26 -3.28
C LYS A 11 -10.19 42.70 -3.54
N GLY A 12 -10.14 41.40 -3.82
CA GLY A 12 -9.36 40.79 -4.92
C GLY A 12 -7.83 40.82 -4.81
N VAL A 13 -7.24 39.77 -4.22
CA VAL A 13 -5.81 39.47 -4.41
C VAL A 13 -5.64 38.63 -5.66
N SER A 14 -5.08 39.26 -6.69
CA SER A 14 -4.49 38.66 -7.89
C SER A 14 -3.48 37.56 -7.52
N ARG A 15 -3.64 36.36 -8.08
CA ARG A 15 -2.68 35.26 -7.98
C ARG A 15 -1.48 35.55 -8.90
N ASN A 16 -0.35 35.90 -8.30
CA ASN A 16 0.94 35.97 -9.00
C ASN A 16 1.39 34.57 -9.43
N ARG A 17 1.29 34.27 -10.74
CA ARG A 17 2.03 33.17 -11.41
C ARG A 17 3.50 33.57 -11.58
N PRO A 18 4.48 32.68 -11.36
CA PRO A 18 5.84 32.93 -11.80
C PRO A 18 5.94 32.80 -13.34
N PRO A 19 6.83 33.56 -14.00
CA PRO A 19 6.92 33.57 -15.46
C PRO A 19 7.66 32.33 -15.97
N ALA A 20 7.02 31.58 -16.87
CA ALA A 20 7.69 30.57 -17.67
C ALA A 20 8.55 31.25 -18.74
N ARG A 21 9.87 31.12 -18.64
CA ARG A 21 10.82 31.26 -19.75
C ARG A 21 11.87 30.16 -19.63
N MET A 22 11.79 29.19 -20.52
CA MET A 22 12.98 28.49 -21.02
C MET A 22 12.85 28.31 -22.54
N ASN A 23 13.96 28.61 -23.21
CA ASN A 23 14.14 28.58 -24.65
C ASN A 23 14.24 27.13 -25.15
N GLY A 24 13.51 26.82 -26.22
CA GLY A 24 14.10 26.43 -27.50
C GLY A 24 15.07 25.24 -27.59
N ASP A 25 14.87 24.15 -26.84
CA ASP A 25 15.38 22.83 -27.24
C ASP A 25 14.19 21.97 -27.69
N GLU A 26 14.23 21.49 -28.94
CA GLU A 26 13.18 20.72 -29.59
C GLU A 26 12.72 19.53 -28.73
N GLU A 27 11.41 19.47 -28.48
CA GLU A 27 10.71 18.40 -27.78
C GLU A 27 10.95 17.05 -28.45
N LYS A 28 11.88 16.25 -27.93
CA LYS A 28 11.88 14.80 -28.18
C LYS A 28 10.80 14.15 -27.32
N VAL A 29 9.53 14.27 -27.73
CA VAL A 29 8.50 13.32 -27.28
C VAL A 29 8.82 11.98 -27.94
N TYR A 30 9.15 10.97 -27.13
CA TYR A 30 9.44 9.62 -27.63
C TYR A 30 8.19 9.06 -28.31
N SER A 31 8.24 8.93 -29.63
CA SER A 31 7.16 8.43 -30.49
C SER A 31 6.97 6.92 -30.29
N GLY A 32 6.00 6.50 -29.48
CA GLY A 32 5.54 5.10 -29.37
C GLY A 32 6.61 4.04 -29.03
N GLN A 33 7.83 4.44 -28.66
CA GLN A 33 8.94 3.52 -28.44
C GLN A 33 8.82 2.86 -27.07
N LEU A 34 8.92 1.54 -27.04
CA LEU A 34 8.94 0.76 -25.80
C LEU A 34 10.29 0.94 -25.09
N PRO A 35 10.31 1.01 -23.75
CA PRO A 35 11.55 0.85 -22.99
C PRO A 35 12.24 -0.47 -23.33
N VAL A 36 13.57 -0.50 -23.24
CA VAL A 36 14.38 -1.70 -23.53
C VAL A 36 13.98 -2.88 -22.65
N LEU A 37 13.65 -2.61 -21.37
CA LEU A 37 13.21 -3.60 -20.41
C LEU A 37 11.78 -3.30 -19.96
N THR A 38 10.88 -4.26 -20.22
CA THR A 38 9.49 -4.21 -19.75
C THR A 38 9.01 -5.61 -19.39
N TRP A 39 7.97 -5.69 -18.56
CA TRP A 39 7.25 -6.94 -18.37
C TRP A 39 6.33 -7.17 -19.57
N GLU A 40 6.60 -8.18 -20.38
CA GLU A 40 5.83 -8.50 -21.58
C GLU A 40 4.81 -9.62 -21.32
N HIS A 41 3.61 -9.45 -21.87
CA HIS A 41 2.55 -10.44 -21.80
C HIS A 41 1.68 -10.43 -23.07
N LYS A 42 1.49 -11.58 -23.71
CA LYS A 42 0.60 -11.70 -24.88
C LYS A 42 -0.87 -11.48 -24.51
N LEU A 43 -1.62 -10.80 -25.38
CA LEU A 43 -3.05 -10.53 -25.16
C LEU A 43 -3.92 -11.79 -25.26
N THR A 44 -3.52 -12.77 -26.07
CA THR A 44 -4.27 -14.03 -26.27
C THR A 44 -4.22 -15.00 -25.10
N ARG A 45 -3.28 -14.79 -24.18
CA ARG A 45 -3.09 -15.72 -23.09
C ARG A 45 -4.34 -15.81 -22.21
N GLY A 46 -4.70 -17.03 -21.82
CA GLY A 46 -5.86 -17.27 -20.96
C GLY A 46 -5.63 -16.78 -19.53
N ARG A 47 -6.67 -16.17 -18.93
CA ARG A 47 -6.73 -16.02 -17.47
C ARG A 47 -7.09 -17.38 -16.85
N HIS A 48 -6.49 -17.69 -15.72
CA HIS A 48 -6.81 -18.89 -14.95
C HIS A 48 -7.15 -18.50 -13.51
N ASP A 49 -7.95 -19.33 -12.85
CA ASP A 49 -8.31 -19.12 -11.45
C ASP A 49 -7.10 -19.42 -10.56
N LEU A 50 -6.90 -18.58 -9.55
CA LEU A 50 -5.83 -18.75 -8.59
C LEU A 50 -6.33 -19.65 -7.44
N PRO A 51 -5.61 -20.73 -7.07
CA PRO A 51 -6.03 -21.60 -5.98
C PRO A 51 -5.74 -20.95 -4.61
N PRO A 52 -6.76 -20.74 -3.75
CA PRO A 52 -6.54 -20.20 -2.41
C PRO A 52 -5.97 -21.27 -1.48
N PHE A 53 -5.17 -20.82 -0.50
CA PHE A 53 -4.52 -21.64 0.52
C PHE A 53 -5.51 -22.53 1.25
N ARG A 54 -5.19 -23.83 1.38
CA ARG A 54 -5.97 -24.78 2.16
C ARG A 54 -5.27 -25.17 3.45
N LEU A 55 -6.04 -25.13 4.54
CA LEU A 55 -5.63 -25.67 5.83
C LEU A 55 -5.62 -27.20 5.79
N THR A 56 -4.58 -27.80 6.37
CA THR A 56 -4.57 -29.24 6.64
C THR A 56 -5.58 -29.59 7.75
N TRP A 57 -5.89 -30.88 7.91
CA TRP A 57 -6.75 -31.33 9.01
C TRP A 57 -6.18 -30.95 10.40
N ARG A 58 -4.86 -31.07 10.58
CA ARG A 58 -4.17 -30.70 11.82
C ARG A 58 -4.29 -29.21 12.11
N GLU A 59 -4.01 -28.37 11.12
CA GLU A 59 -4.13 -26.91 11.23
C GLU A 59 -5.58 -26.50 11.51
N THR A 60 -6.55 -27.14 10.85
CA THR A 60 -7.98 -26.92 11.09
C THR A 60 -8.36 -27.22 12.54
N MET A 61 -7.85 -28.33 13.10
CA MET A 61 -8.08 -28.65 14.52
C MET A 61 -7.43 -27.63 15.47
N GLN A 62 -6.20 -27.19 15.17
CA GLN A 62 -5.49 -26.20 15.98
C GLN A 62 -6.19 -24.83 15.96
N LEU A 63 -6.71 -24.42 14.79
CA LEU A 63 -7.35 -23.13 14.59
C LEU A 63 -8.87 -23.14 14.84
N ALA A 64 -9.48 -24.29 15.13
CA ALA A 64 -10.93 -24.41 15.28
C ALA A 64 -11.52 -23.46 16.32
N GLY A 65 -10.85 -23.30 17.47
CA GLY A 65 -11.30 -22.38 18.52
C GLY A 65 -11.32 -20.92 18.06
N ILE A 66 -10.28 -20.52 17.34
CA ILE A 66 -10.16 -19.19 16.73
C ILE A 66 -11.24 -19.01 15.64
N GLY A 67 -11.39 -19.99 14.75
CA GLY A 67 -12.35 -19.96 13.64
C GLY A 67 -13.80 -19.80 14.10
N LEU A 68 -14.19 -20.48 15.19
CA LEU A 68 -15.52 -20.32 15.80
C LEU A 68 -15.75 -18.91 16.34
N ARG A 69 -14.75 -18.34 17.04
CA ARG A 69 -14.84 -16.98 17.58
C ARG A 69 -14.80 -15.92 16.48
N LEU A 70 -13.96 -16.11 15.46
CA LEU A 70 -13.90 -15.25 14.28
C LEU A 70 -15.22 -15.25 13.53
N SER A 71 -15.84 -16.42 13.30
CA SER A 71 -17.15 -16.52 12.65
C SER A 71 -18.22 -15.74 13.42
N ARG A 72 -18.22 -15.84 14.75
CA ARG A 72 -19.11 -15.05 15.60
C ARG A 72 -18.82 -13.55 15.51
N HIS A 73 -17.55 -13.16 15.53
CA HIS A 73 -17.14 -11.76 15.40
C HIS A 73 -17.57 -11.17 14.06
N ILE A 74 -17.40 -11.91 12.94
CA ILE A 74 -17.86 -11.50 11.61
C ILE A 74 -19.38 -11.26 11.60
N LEU A 75 -20.16 -12.15 12.21
CA LEU A 75 -21.61 -11.97 12.33
C LEU A 75 -21.96 -10.73 13.17
N GLU A 76 -21.25 -10.50 14.28
CA GLU A 76 -21.45 -9.33 15.14
C GLU A 76 -21.12 -8.02 14.40
N GLU A 77 -20.04 -7.98 13.62
CA GLU A 77 -19.66 -6.80 12.82
C GLU A 77 -20.61 -6.56 11.65
N THR A 78 -20.99 -7.61 10.94
CA THR A 78 -21.98 -7.54 9.85
C THR A 78 -23.32 -7.02 10.37
N SER A 79 -23.74 -7.44 11.58
CA SER A 79 -24.99 -6.96 12.20
C SER A 79 -24.99 -5.46 12.49
N LYS A 80 -23.80 -4.85 12.62
CA LYS A 80 -23.60 -3.41 12.81
C LYS A 80 -23.36 -2.66 11.49
N GLY A 81 -23.46 -3.33 10.35
CA GLY A 81 -23.13 -2.75 9.03
C GLY A 81 -21.63 -2.46 8.86
N ARG A 82 -20.76 -3.16 9.59
CA ARG A 82 -19.30 -3.00 9.54
C ARG A 82 -18.63 -4.21 8.91
N ILE A 83 -17.44 -4.00 8.35
CA ILE A 83 -16.61 -5.05 7.76
C ILE A 83 -15.63 -5.55 8.83
N ALA A 84 -15.50 -6.86 9.00
CA ALA A 84 -14.48 -7.43 9.89
C ALA A 84 -13.09 -7.32 9.27
N VAL A 85 -12.05 -7.27 10.10
CA VAL A 85 -10.65 -7.15 9.66
C VAL A 85 -10.23 -8.30 8.73
N ILE A 86 -10.70 -9.52 9.03
CA ILE A 86 -10.50 -10.71 8.21
C ILE A 86 -11.86 -11.41 8.07
N ASP A 87 -12.22 -11.77 6.85
CA ASP A 87 -13.42 -12.56 6.56
C ASP A 87 -13.10 -13.74 5.63
N PRO A 88 -12.76 -14.93 6.18
CA PRO A 88 -12.47 -16.12 5.39
C PRO A 88 -13.70 -16.66 4.64
N MET A 89 -14.92 -16.22 5.00
CA MET A 89 -16.16 -16.68 4.39
C MET A 89 -16.50 -15.89 3.12
N LYS A 90 -15.94 -14.68 2.97
CA LYS A 90 -16.08 -13.85 1.78
C LYS A 90 -15.24 -14.42 0.64
N LYS A 91 -15.84 -15.31 -0.15
CA LYS A 91 -15.18 -15.88 -1.34
C LYS A 91 -14.93 -14.79 -2.38
N ARG A 92 -13.67 -14.62 -2.75
CA ARG A 92 -13.23 -13.80 -3.86
C ARG A 92 -12.84 -14.70 -5.03
N SER A 93 -13.38 -14.44 -6.22
CA SER A 93 -12.92 -15.12 -7.43
C SER A 93 -11.66 -14.42 -7.91
N ALA A 94 -10.51 -14.94 -7.51
CA ALA A 94 -9.21 -14.43 -7.94
C ALA A 94 -8.79 -15.06 -9.27
N ARG A 95 -8.46 -14.22 -10.24
CA ARG A 95 -7.96 -14.64 -11.55
C ARG A 95 -6.63 -13.99 -11.86
N SER A 96 -5.78 -14.73 -12.56
CA SER A 96 -4.55 -14.18 -13.13
C SER A 96 -4.84 -13.07 -14.13
N GLY A 97 -3.82 -12.29 -14.47
CA GLY A 97 -3.93 -11.36 -15.59
C GLY A 97 -4.46 -9.98 -15.24
N GLN A 98 -3.96 -9.43 -14.13
CA GLN A 98 -4.06 -8.01 -13.81
C GLN A 98 -3.07 -7.19 -14.66
N GLY A 99 -3.12 -5.87 -14.54
CA GLY A 99 -2.19 -4.95 -15.20
C GLY A 99 -1.93 -3.72 -14.33
N VAL A 100 -1.17 -2.78 -14.86
CA VAL A 100 -0.81 -1.53 -14.17
C VAL A 100 -2.07 -0.75 -13.77
N PRO A 101 -2.27 -0.46 -12.47
CA PRO A 101 -3.40 0.32 -12.02
C PRO A 101 -3.21 1.81 -12.33
N LEU A 102 -4.32 2.54 -12.40
CA LEU A 102 -4.37 3.95 -12.78
C LEU A 102 -4.54 4.86 -11.56
N GLY A 103 -3.95 6.05 -11.63
CA GLY A 103 -4.10 7.14 -10.67
C GLY A 103 -2.89 7.39 -9.77
N GLY A 104 -2.97 8.50 -9.01
CA GLY A 104 -2.02 8.89 -7.98
C GLY A 104 -2.11 8.03 -6.71
N ILE A 105 -1.08 8.15 -5.87
CA ILE A 105 -1.07 7.64 -4.49
C ILE A 105 -2.18 8.35 -3.70
N GLY A 106 -3.04 7.58 -3.03
CA GLY A 106 -4.09 8.12 -2.18
C GLY A 106 -5.25 8.76 -2.94
N ALA A 107 -5.32 8.61 -4.26
CA ALA A 107 -6.34 9.21 -5.12
C ALA A 107 -7.57 8.30 -5.32
N GLY A 108 -7.51 7.06 -4.81
CA GLY A 108 -8.35 5.95 -5.26
C GLY A 108 -7.80 5.38 -6.57
N SER A 109 -7.98 4.09 -6.81
CA SER A 109 -7.37 3.40 -7.96
C SER A 109 -8.36 2.61 -8.81
N ILE A 110 -8.03 2.52 -10.10
CA ILE A 110 -8.77 1.76 -11.10
C ILE A 110 -7.78 0.81 -11.78
N GLY A 111 -7.96 -0.49 -11.63
CA GLY A 111 -7.15 -1.48 -12.32
C GLY A 111 -7.48 -1.52 -13.81
N ARG A 112 -6.45 -1.59 -14.67
CA ARG A 112 -6.64 -1.91 -16.09
C ARG A 112 -5.87 -3.19 -16.40
N SER A 113 -6.58 -4.23 -16.80
CA SER A 113 -5.96 -5.52 -17.12
C SER A 113 -5.11 -5.44 -18.40
N TYR A 114 -4.19 -6.39 -18.60
CA TYR A 114 -3.43 -6.51 -19.86
C TYR A 114 -4.31 -6.71 -21.12
N LYS A 115 -5.58 -7.11 -20.95
CA LYS A 115 -6.56 -7.23 -22.04
C LYS A 115 -7.29 -5.93 -22.37
N GLY A 116 -7.17 -4.91 -21.52
CA GLY A 116 -7.86 -3.64 -21.67
C GLY A 116 -9.04 -3.41 -20.71
N ASP A 117 -9.48 -4.43 -19.96
CA ASP A 117 -10.60 -4.28 -19.00
C ASP A 117 -10.30 -3.29 -17.87
N PHE A 118 -11.21 -2.35 -17.63
CA PHE A 118 -11.22 -1.51 -16.43
C PHE A 118 -11.99 -2.20 -15.30
N GLN A 119 -11.28 -2.58 -14.25
CA GLN A 119 -11.74 -3.44 -13.15
C GLN A 119 -11.02 -3.09 -11.82
N ARG A 120 -11.29 -3.83 -10.74
CA ARG A 120 -10.64 -3.64 -9.42
C ARG A 120 -10.71 -2.19 -8.93
N TRP A 121 -11.91 -1.67 -8.83
CA TRP A 121 -12.16 -0.29 -8.41
C TRP A 121 -11.97 -0.16 -6.89
N GLN A 122 -11.02 0.67 -6.48
CA GLN A 122 -10.69 0.96 -5.08
C GLN A 122 -10.80 2.47 -4.82
N LEU A 123 -11.98 3.02 -5.09
CA LEU A 123 -12.27 4.45 -4.92
C LEU A 123 -12.69 4.80 -3.48
N PHE A 124 -13.15 3.82 -2.71
CA PHE A 124 -13.68 4.01 -1.35
C PHE A 124 -12.91 3.14 -0.34
N PRO A 125 -12.69 3.63 0.89
CA PRO A 125 -11.99 2.86 1.93
C PRO A 125 -12.60 1.48 2.16
N GLY A 126 -11.77 0.44 2.12
CA GLY A 126 -12.19 -0.95 2.40
C GLY A 126 -13.02 -1.63 1.30
N THR A 127 -13.26 -0.96 0.18
CA THR A 127 -14.04 -1.51 -0.94
C THR A 127 -13.12 -1.82 -2.13
N CYS A 128 -13.28 -3.01 -2.72
CA CYS A 128 -12.64 -3.38 -3.97
C CYS A 128 -13.66 -4.07 -4.88
N GLU A 129 -14.12 -3.39 -5.92
CA GLU A 129 -15.04 -3.96 -6.91
C GLU A 129 -14.24 -4.63 -8.04
N ASP A 130 -14.14 -5.95 -8.01
CA ASP A 130 -13.28 -6.71 -8.93
C ASP A 130 -13.80 -6.85 -10.36
N LYS A 131 -15.10 -6.60 -10.58
CA LYS A 131 -15.73 -6.87 -11.87
C LYS A 131 -15.34 -5.80 -12.90
N PRO A 132 -15.12 -6.21 -14.17
CA PRO A 132 -14.91 -5.26 -15.24
C PRO A 132 -16.19 -4.51 -15.58
N VAL A 133 -16.06 -3.21 -15.89
CA VAL A 133 -17.15 -2.41 -16.46
C VAL A 133 -16.97 -2.43 -17.97
N LEU A 134 -17.73 -3.30 -18.66
CA LEU A 134 -17.50 -3.61 -20.08
C LEU A 134 -17.70 -2.42 -21.03
N ALA A 135 -18.36 -1.36 -20.59
CA ALA A 135 -18.53 -0.12 -21.35
C ALA A 135 -17.26 0.73 -21.44
N ASN A 136 -16.33 0.51 -20.52
CA ASN A 136 -15.12 1.31 -20.42
C ASN A 136 -14.10 0.69 -21.37
N GLN A 137 -13.91 1.29 -22.54
CA GLN A 137 -13.09 0.69 -23.60
C GLN A 137 -12.44 1.74 -24.48
N PHE A 138 -11.36 1.32 -25.13
CA PHE A 138 -10.88 1.96 -26.36
C PHE A 138 -11.31 1.12 -27.56
N SER A 139 -11.69 1.78 -28.64
CA SER A 139 -12.10 1.11 -29.90
C SER A 139 -11.48 1.83 -31.09
N ALA A 140 -11.31 1.11 -32.20
CA ALA A 140 -10.73 1.65 -33.43
C ALA A 140 -11.65 1.40 -34.63
N PHE A 141 -11.83 2.43 -35.45
CA PHE A 141 -12.56 2.40 -36.71
C PHE A 141 -11.65 2.92 -37.81
N ILE A 142 -11.49 2.16 -38.87
CA ILE A 142 -10.58 2.47 -39.97
C ILE A 142 -11.31 2.36 -41.29
N SER A 143 -11.14 3.37 -42.15
CA SER A 143 -11.62 3.38 -43.53
C SER A 143 -10.46 3.71 -44.47
N ARG A 144 -10.23 2.87 -45.47
CA ARG A 144 -9.23 3.10 -46.53
C ARG A 144 -9.89 3.55 -47.83
N GLN A 145 -9.13 4.28 -48.65
CA GLN A 145 -9.60 4.75 -49.96
C GLN A 145 -9.92 3.62 -50.95
N ASP A 146 -9.35 2.43 -50.75
CA ASP A 146 -9.64 1.23 -51.54
C ASP A 146 -10.95 0.53 -51.14
N GLY A 147 -11.70 1.08 -50.17
CA GLY A 147 -12.98 0.57 -49.70
C GLY A 147 -12.89 -0.41 -48.53
N ARG A 148 -11.69 -0.79 -48.09
CA ARG A 148 -11.54 -1.62 -46.87
C ARG A 148 -11.99 -0.82 -45.64
N LYS A 149 -12.78 -1.46 -44.78
CA LYS A 149 -13.23 -0.91 -43.51
C LYS A 149 -13.04 -1.91 -42.38
N TYR A 150 -12.58 -1.43 -41.24
CA TYR A 150 -12.35 -2.21 -40.03
C TYR A 150 -12.98 -1.51 -38.84
N SER A 151 -13.55 -2.28 -37.92
CA SER A 151 -14.06 -1.77 -36.65
C SER A 151 -13.91 -2.85 -35.58
N THR A 152 -13.35 -2.48 -34.42
CA THR A 152 -13.18 -3.39 -33.30
C THR A 152 -13.09 -2.64 -31.97
N VAL A 153 -13.54 -3.28 -30.90
CA VAL A 153 -13.11 -2.94 -29.54
C VAL A 153 -11.68 -3.46 -29.36
N LEU A 154 -10.78 -2.63 -28.80
CA LEU A 154 -9.37 -2.99 -28.59
C LEU A 154 -9.18 -3.92 -27.38
N HIS A 155 -9.90 -5.04 -27.42
CA HIS A 155 -9.96 -6.08 -26.40
C HIS A 155 -9.99 -7.47 -27.07
N PRO A 156 -9.11 -8.41 -26.68
CA PRO A 156 -8.99 -9.71 -27.34
C PRO A 156 -10.16 -10.63 -26.99
N GLY A 157 -10.89 -11.05 -28.02
CA GLY A 157 -12.06 -11.90 -27.92
C GLY A 157 -13.28 -11.23 -27.28
N LYS A 158 -14.40 -11.97 -27.31
CA LYS A 158 -15.67 -11.51 -26.73
C LYS A 158 -15.66 -11.69 -25.20
N PRO A 159 -15.95 -10.65 -24.41
CA PRO A 159 -16.03 -10.76 -22.95
C PRO A 159 -17.24 -11.62 -22.52
N ASP A 160 -17.18 -12.13 -21.30
CA ASP A 160 -18.31 -12.81 -20.65
C ASP A 160 -19.42 -11.77 -20.38
N LEU A 161 -20.43 -11.71 -21.27
CA LEU A 161 -21.51 -10.73 -21.16
C LEU A 161 -22.51 -11.11 -20.04
N PRO A 162 -22.96 -10.13 -19.23
CA PRO A 162 -24.09 -10.34 -18.31
C PRO A 162 -25.36 -10.76 -19.07
N LYS A 163 -26.21 -11.60 -18.45
CA LYS A 163 -27.51 -12.00 -19.03
C LYS A 163 -28.37 -10.75 -19.32
N GLY A 164 -28.75 -10.55 -20.59
CA GLY A 164 -29.59 -9.42 -21.02
C GLY A 164 -28.86 -8.29 -21.76
N SER A 165 -27.54 -8.40 -21.94
CA SER A 165 -26.69 -7.38 -22.60
C SER A 165 -26.67 -7.44 -24.14
N ASP A 166 -27.37 -8.41 -24.74
CA ASP A 166 -26.93 -9.00 -26.01
C ASP A 166 -27.45 -8.34 -27.29
N ILE A 167 -28.54 -7.53 -27.26
CA ILE A 167 -29.18 -7.07 -28.52
C ILE A 167 -29.19 -5.54 -28.70
N SER A 168 -29.35 -4.76 -27.62
CA SER A 168 -29.34 -3.28 -27.66
C SER A 168 -28.22 -2.65 -26.81
N GLY A 169 -27.48 -3.45 -26.04
CA GLY A 169 -26.40 -3.00 -25.17
C GLY A 169 -25.01 -3.23 -25.77
N ILE A 170 -24.04 -3.42 -24.89
CA ILE A 170 -22.61 -3.54 -25.22
C ILE A 170 -22.27 -4.83 -25.98
N GLY A 171 -23.15 -5.83 -25.92
CA GLY A 171 -23.01 -7.04 -26.72
C GLY A 171 -23.12 -6.82 -28.24
N SER A 172 -23.60 -5.64 -28.67
CA SER A 172 -23.72 -5.26 -30.09
C SER A 172 -22.43 -4.70 -30.72
N TRP A 173 -21.42 -4.37 -29.91
CA TRP A 173 -20.15 -3.83 -30.40
C TRP A 173 -19.31 -4.92 -31.10
N ASP A 174 -18.37 -4.52 -31.94
CA ASP A 174 -17.51 -5.47 -32.66
C ASP A 174 -16.37 -5.99 -31.75
N TRP A 175 -16.66 -7.06 -30.99
CA TRP A 175 -15.68 -7.77 -30.14
C TRP A 175 -14.95 -8.87 -30.92
N ASN A 176 -14.24 -8.49 -31.98
CA ASN A 176 -13.69 -9.40 -32.98
C ASN A 176 -12.14 -9.39 -33.09
N MET A 177 -11.44 -8.66 -32.22
CA MET A 177 -9.97 -8.64 -32.18
C MET A 177 -9.42 -9.99 -31.69
N SER A 178 -8.44 -10.56 -32.39
CA SER A 178 -7.84 -11.84 -32.01
C SER A 178 -6.84 -11.67 -30.87
N GLY A 179 -5.98 -10.65 -30.97
CA GLY A 179 -4.88 -10.38 -30.05
C GLY A 179 -3.60 -11.16 -30.35
N GLU A 180 -3.56 -12.01 -31.38
CA GLU A 180 -2.42 -12.92 -31.67
C GLU A 180 -1.12 -12.18 -31.95
N GLN A 181 -1.22 -10.99 -32.55
CA GLN A 181 -0.10 -10.10 -32.86
C GLN A 181 0.02 -8.94 -31.85
N SER A 182 -0.75 -9.00 -30.76
CA SER A 182 -0.80 -7.93 -29.78
C SER A 182 -0.11 -8.30 -28.46
N THR A 183 0.67 -7.37 -27.92
CA THR A 183 1.41 -7.53 -26.66
C THR A 183 1.10 -6.42 -25.67
N TYR A 184 1.15 -6.75 -24.39
CA TYR A 184 1.07 -5.81 -23.27
C TYR A 184 2.45 -5.73 -22.61
N HIS A 185 2.89 -4.51 -22.34
CA HIS A 185 4.15 -4.20 -21.71
C HIS A 185 3.90 -3.37 -20.45
N ALA A 186 4.59 -3.67 -19.35
CA ALA A 186 4.45 -2.91 -18.12
C ALA A 186 5.78 -2.53 -17.47
N LEU A 187 5.84 -1.27 -17.05
CA LEU A 187 6.89 -0.70 -16.24
C LEU A 187 6.28 0.43 -15.39
N TYR A 188 5.66 0.05 -14.28
CA TYR A 188 4.91 0.97 -13.42
C TYR A 188 5.70 2.27 -13.15
N PRO A 189 5.09 3.46 -13.27
CA PRO A 189 3.65 3.73 -13.40
C PRO A 189 3.13 3.79 -14.85
N ARG A 190 3.88 3.22 -15.81
CA ARG A 190 3.53 3.18 -17.24
C ARG A 190 3.20 1.78 -17.71
N ALA A 191 2.37 1.70 -18.73
CA ALA A 191 2.19 0.48 -19.50
C ALA A 191 1.92 0.81 -20.98
N TRP A 192 2.17 -0.17 -21.84
CA TRP A 192 1.92 -0.06 -23.27
C TRP A 192 1.12 -1.28 -23.73
N THR A 193 0.18 -1.05 -24.64
CA THR A 193 -0.44 -2.13 -25.41
C THR A 193 -0.12 -1.90 -26.87
N VAL A 194 0.56 -2.87 -27.48
CA VAL A 194 0.89 -2.86 -28.91
C VAL A 194 -0.14 -3.71 -29.63
N TYR A 195 -0.82 -3.10 -30.60
CA TYR A 195 -1.71 -3.76 -31.54
C TYR A 195 -1.04 -3.71 -32.92
N ASP A 196 -0.31 -4.78 -33.24
CA ASP A 196 0.44 -4.87 -34.49
C ASP A 196 -0.43 -5.54 -35.57
N GLY A 197 -0.77 -4.81 -36.63
CA GLY A 197 -1.59 -5.33 -37.72
C GLY A 197 -3.06 -5.61 -37.34
N GLU A 198 -3.52 -5.16 -36.18
CA GLU A 198 -4.89 -5.35 -35.69
C GLU A 198 -5.54 -4.01 -35.32
N PRO A 199 -6.75 -3.69 -35.83
CA PRO A 199 -7.57 -4.50 -36.73
C PRO A 199 -7.22 -4.40 -38.22
N ASP A 200 -6.32 -3.49 -38.62
CA ASP A 200 -5.87 -3.31 -40.00
C ASP A 200 -4.41 -3.79 -40.17
N PRO A 201 -4.12 -4.77 -41.05
CA PRO A 201 -2.78 -5.32 -41.25
C PRO A 201 -1.70 -4.30 -41.67
N GLU A 202 -2.12 -3.14 -42.19
CA GLU A 202 -1.21 -2.08 -42.62
C GLU A 202 -1.02 -0.98 -41.55
N LEU A 203 -1.69 -1.08 -40.40
CA LEU A 203 -1.54 -0.16 -39.27
C LEU A 203 -0.86 -0.82 -38.07
N ASN A 204 -0.09 -0.01 -37.35
CA ASN A 204 0.40 -0.34 -36.02
C ASN A 204 -0.13 0.71 -35.04
N ILE A 205 -0.76 0.25 -33.95
CA ILE A 205 -1.32 1.12 -32.92
C ILE A 205 -0.64 0.78 -31.59
N VAL A 206 -0.02 1.78 -30.95
CA VAL A 206 0.56 1.62 -29.61
C VAL A 206 -0.18 2.53 -28.64
N CYS A 207 -0.87 1.94 -27.66
CA CYS A 207 -1.49 2.67 -26.56
C CYS A 207 -0.51 2.73 -25.38
N ARG A 208 0.05 3.90 -25.10
CA ARG A 208 0.81 4.16 -23.87
C ARG A 208 -0.11 4.76 -22.81
N GLN A 209 -0.17 4.15 -21.63
CA GLN A 209 -0.85 4.71 -20.45
C GLN A 209 0.17 5.21 -19.41
N ILE A 210 -0.16 6.30 -18.74
CA ILE A 210 0.68 6.90 -17.69
C ILE A 210 -0.17 7.43 -16.54
N SER A 211 0.32 7.25 -15.31
CA SER A 211 -0.15 7.96 -14.11
C SER A 211 1.03 8.74 -13.49
N PRO A 212 0.80 9.92 -12.90
CA PRO A 212 1.88 10.84 -12.51
C PRO A 212 2.61 10.47 -11.22
N ILE A 213 3.10 9.22 -11.08
CA ILE A 213 3.84 8.78 -9.89
C ILE A 213 5.32 9.11 -10.04
N ILE A 214 5.76 10.17 -9.36
CA ILE A 214 7.11 10.73 -9.47
C ILE A 214 7.71 10.82 -8.06
N PRO A 215 8.84 10.11 -7.78
CA PRO A 215 9.52 10.19 -6.48
C PRO A 215 9.83 11.63 -6.08
N HIS A 216 9.73 11.93 -4.78
CA HIS A 216 9.89 13.26 -4.18
C HIS A 216 8.92 14.36 -4.65
N ASN A 217 7.99 14.04 -5.56
CA ASN A 217 6.90 14.93 -5.95
C ASN A 217 5.65 14.60 -5.12
N TYR A 218 5.25 15.54 -4.25
CA TYR A 218 4.11 15.35 -3.32
C TYR A 218 2.82 16.04 -3.78
N GLN A 219 2.79 16.50 -5.02
CA GLN A 219 1.65 17.15 -5.65
C GLN A 219 1.11 16.25 -6.77
N GLN A 220 1.84 16.14 -7.89
CA GLN A 220 1.41 15.36 -9.05
C GLN A 220 1.19 13.88 -8.72
N SER A 221 2.02 13.30 -7.85
CA SER A 221 1.86 11.90 -7.38
C SER A 221 0.57 11.63 -6.61
N SER A 222 -0.22 12.67 -6.28
CA SER A 222 -1.53 12.52 -5.63
C SER A 222 -2.73 12.59 -6.59
N TYR A 223 -2.50 12.87 -7.87
CA TYR A 223 -3.58 13.22 -8.79
C TYR A 223 -4.42 12.00 -9.23
N PRO A 224 -5.76 12.07 -9.17
CA PRO A 224 -6.65 11.01 -9.64
C PRO A 224 -6.84 11.09 -11.16
N VAL A 225 -5.75 10.87 -11.91
CA VAL A 225 -5.74 11.02 -13.38
C VAL A 225 -4.80 10.01 -14.05
N ALA A 226 -5.15 9.63 -15.28
CA ALA A 226 -4.30 8.89 -16.19
C ALA A 226 -4.43 9.44 -17.62
N VAL A 227 -3.35 9.37 -18.38
CA VAL A 227 -3.32 9.75 -19.80
C VAL A 227 -3.03 8.53 -20.67
N PHE A 228 -3.70 8.45 -21.81
CA PHE A 228 -3.55 7.41 -22.81
C PHE A 228 -3.13 8.06 -24.14
N THR A 229 -1.87 7.89 -24.54
CA THR A 229 -1.36 8.35 -25.83
C THR A 229 -1.35 7.19 -26.81
N PHE A 230 -2.08 7.32 -27.90
CA PHE A 230 -2.09 6.38 -29.01
C PHE A 230 -1.17 6.88 -30.12
N THR A 231 -0.08 6.16 -30.37
CA THR A 231 0.76 6.34 -31.55
C THR A 231 0.24 5.44 -32.65
N VAL A 232 -0.29 6.03 -33.72
CA VAL A 232 -0.83 5.29 -34.88
C VAL A 232 0.10 5.49 -36.06
N THR A 233 0.64 4.39 -36.58
CA THR A 233 1.56 4.39 -37.72
C THR A 233 0.94 3.68 -38.91
N ASN A 234 0.83 4.38 -40.05
CA ASN A 234 0.37 3.80 -41.31
C ASN A 234 1.54 3.27 -42.13
N SER A 235 1.81 1.96 -42.02
CA SER A 235 2.84 1.30 -42.82
C SER A 235 2.39 1.01 -44.25
N GLY A 236 1.11 1.20 -44.56
CA GLY A 236 0.51 0.96 -45.87
C GLY A 236 0.93 1.93 -46.97
N HIS A 237 0.39 1.69 -48.16
CA HIS A 237 0.60 2.53 -49.36
C HIS A 237 -0.57 3.47 -49.66
N THR A 238 -1.71 3.27 -48.99
CA THR A 238 -2.91 4.11 -49.12
C THR A 238 -3.14 4.91 -47.84
N ALA A 239 -3.80 6.07 -47.98
CA ALA A 239 -4.23 6.84 -46.82
C ALA A 239 -5.34 6.10 -46.05
N ALA A 240 -5.34 6.25 -44.73
CA ALA A 240 -6.33 5.66 -43.84
C ALA A 240 -6.99 6.77 -43.00
N ASP A 241 -8.31 6.80 -43.00
CA ASP A 241 -9.08 7.59 -42.04
C ASP A 241 -9.26 6.72 -40.79
N VAL A 242 -8.69 7.17 -39.68
CA VAL A 242 -8.65 6.42 -38.41
C VAL A 242 -9.40 7.21 -37.35
N THR A 243 -10.38 6.57 -36.72
CA THR A 243 -11.10 7.10 -35.56
C THR A 243 -10.82 6.21 -34.35
N LEU A 244 -10.26 6.81 -33.29
CA LEU A 244 -10.15 6.18 -31.98
C LEU A 244 -11.27 6.67 -31.09
N LEU A 245 -11.94 5.73 -30.42
CA LEU A 245 -13.07 5.99 -29.55
C LEU A 245 -12.70 5.63 -28.11
N PHE A 246 -12.93 6.54 -27.17
CA PHE A 246 -12.86 6.26 -25.74
C PHE A 246 -14.26 6.32 -25.13
N THR A 247 -14.74 5.20 -24.61
CA THR A 247 -16.06 5.08 -23.97
C THR A 247 -15.93 4.91 -22.46
N TRP A 248 -16.87 5.48 -21.71
CA TRP A 248 -16.91 5.37 -20.24
C TRP A 248 -18.35 5.30 -19.73
N ALA A 249 -18.64 4.34 -18.86
CA ALA A 249 -19.89 4.30 -18.11
C ALA A 249 -19.85 5.33 -16.98
N ASN A 250 -21.00 5.93 -16.70
CA ASN A 250 -21.20 6.69 -15.47
C ASN A 250 -21.39 5.70 -14.30
N SER A 251 -20.32 5.01 -13.92
CA SER A 251 -20.30 3.90 -12.96
C SER A 251 -18.98 3.89 -12.18
N VAL A 252 -19.06 3.52 -10.91
CA VAL A 252 -17.90 3.17 -10.05
C VAL A 252 -17.77 1.65 -9.87
N GLY A 253 -18.48 0.87 -10.70
CA GLY A 253 -18.70 -0.57 -10.48
C GLY A 253 -19.76 -0.85 -9.40
N GLY A 254 -19.87 -2.12 -9.04
CA GLY A 254 -20.77 -2.57 -7.98
C GLY A 254 -22.26 -2.29 -8.28
N LYS A 255 -23.00 -1.78 -7.28
CA LYS A 255 -24.45 -1.53 -7.37
C LYS A 255 -24.81 -0.09 -7.70
N SER A 256 -23.87 0.86 -7.59
CA SER A 256 -24.14 2.30 -7.70
C SER A 256 -24.65 2.71 -9.08
N GLU A 257 -24.22 2.00 -10.13
CA GLU A 257 -24.59 2.21 -11.53
C GLU A 257 -26.10 2.24 -11.80
N LEU A 258 -26.89 1.49 -11.02
CA LEU A 258 -28.33 1.35 -11.22
C LEU A 258 -29.17 2.22 -10.27
N THR A 259 -28.53 3.09 -9.47
CA THR A 259 -29.23 3.95 -8.52
C THR A 259 -30.04 5.06 -9.19
N GLY A 260 -29.65 5.43 -10.41
CA GLY A 260 -30.31 6.49 -11.18
C GLY A 260 -29.85 7.88 -10.82
N TYR A 261 -30.35 8.87 -11.56
CA TYR A 261 -30.04 10.29 -11.42
C TYR A 261 -28.56 10.65 -11.63
N HIS A 262 -27.85 9.84 -12.42
CA HIS A 262 -26.53 10.16 -12.94
C HIS A 262 -26.67 11.13 -14.11
N SER A 263 -25.79 12.11 -14.25
CA SER A 263 -25.85 13.07 -15.37
C SER A 263 -24.50 13.20 -16.05
N ASN A 264 -24.51 13.49 -17.35
CA ASN A 264 -23.32 13.78 -18.13
C ASN A 264 -23.39 15.21 -18.69
N SER A 265 -22.26 15.89 -18.78
CA SER A 265 -22.16 17.25 -19.35
C SER A 265 -20.87 17.39 -20.19
N SER A 266 -20.88 18.25 -21.20
CA SER A 266 -19.70 18.50 -22.05
C SER A 266 -18.91 19.72 -21.59
N MET A 267 -17.61 19.70 -21.82
CA MET A 267 -16.69 20.83 -21.70
C MET A 267 -15.87 20.99 -22.98
N ILE A 268 -15.54 22.23 -23.32
CA ILE A 268 -14.60 22.60 -24.38
C ILE A 268 -13.77 23.78 -23.86
N GLU A 269 -12.45 23.60 -23.82
CA GLU A 269 -11.51 24.62 -23.39
C GLU A 269 -10.89 25.38 -24.57
N LYS A 270 -10.28 26.53 -24.30
CA LYS A 270 -9.78 27.46 -25.34
C LYS A 270 -8.62 26.91 -26.17
N ASP A 271 -7.94 25.89 -25.66
CA ASP A 271 -6.78 25.23 -26.27
C ASP A 271 -7.15 23.93 -27.01
N GLY A 272 -8.44 23.73 -27.27
CA GLY A 272 -8.94 22.58 -28.02
C GLY A 272 -9.06 21.31 -27.19
N VAL A 273 -9.00 21.39 -25.85
CA VAL A 273 -9.34 20.23 -25.01
C VAL A 273 -10.86 20.08 -24.91
N HIS A 274 -11.35 18.93 -25.36
CA HIS A 274 -12.74 18.53 -25.34
C HIS A 274 -12.92 17.46 -24.26
N GLY A 275 -13.93 17.58 -23.42
CA GLY A 275 -14.21 16.59 -22.37
C GLY A 275 -15.69 16.36 -22.12
N ILE A 276 -15.99 15.22 -21.50
CA ILE A 276 -17.34 14.89 -21.01
C ILE A 276 -17.22 14.53 -19.53
N LEU A 277 -17.90 15.29 -18.68
CA LEU A 277 -18.02 15.05 -17.25
C LEU A 277 -19.16 14.06 -17.00
N LEU A 278 -18.92 13.02 -16.21
CA LEU A 278 -19.90 12.04 -15.78
C LEU A 278 -20.10 12.16 -14.27
N HIS A 279 -21.18 12.81 -13.85
CA HIS A 279 -21.53 13.02 -12.44
C HIS A 279 -22.24 11.78 -11.90
N HIS A 280 -21.51 11.00 -11.12
CA HIS A 280 -21.95 9.74 -10.55
C HIS A 280 -22.49 9.92 -9.14
N ARG A 281 -23.64 9.28 -8.88
CA ARG A 281 -24.23 9.16 -7.55
C ARG A 281 -23.95 7.77 -7.03
N THR A 282 -23.53 7.70 -5.79
CA THR A 282 -23.08 6.46 -5.17
C THR A 282 -24.13 5.90 -4.22
N ALA A 283 -24.21 4.58 -4.17
CA ALA A 283 -25.05 3.87 -3.20
C ALA A 283 -24.44 3.90 -1.79
N ASP A 284 -25.19 3.41 -0.81
CA ASP A 284 -24.71 3.07 0.53
C ASP A 284 -24.04 4.23 1.30
N GLY A 285 -24.40 5.47 0.96
CA GLY A 285 -23.92 6.68 1.64
C GLY A 285 -22.45 7.00 1.40
N GLN A 286 -21.85 6.43 0.35
CA GLN A 286 -20.51 6.79 -0.16
C GLN A 286 -20.52 8.18 -0.81
N PRO A 287 -19.38 8.89 -0.89
CA PRO A 287 -19.30 10.20 -1.56
C PRO A 287 -19.54 10.11 -3.07
N PRO A 288 -20.16 11.13 -3.70
CA PRO A 288 -20.31 11.19 -5.15
C PRO A 288 -18.96 11.28 -5.86
N VAL A 289 -18.92 10.83 -7.11
CA VAL A 289 -17.71 10.85 -7.95
C VAL A 289 -18.03 11.55 -9.26
N THR A 290 -17.15 12.43 -9.72
CA THR A 290 -17.24 12.98 -11.09
C THR A 290 -16.08 12.44 -11.91
N PHE A 291 -16.36 11.70 -12.98
CA PHE A 291 -15.36 11.29 -13.96
C PHE A 291 -15.27 12.31 -15.10
N VAL A 292 -14.13 12.37 -15.77
CA VAL A 292 -13.97 13.07 -17.03
C VAL A 292 -13.19 12.21 -17.99
N ILE A 293 -13.75 11.98 -19.18
CA ILE A 293 -12.98 11.54 -20.35
C ILE A 293 -12.73 12.75 -21.24
N ALA A 294 -11.48 12.95 -21.68
CA ALA A 294 -11.10 14.09 -22.49
C ALA A 294 -10.13 13.71 -23.61
N ALA A 295 -10.08 14.52 -24.66
CA ALA A 295 -9.16 14.43 -25.78
C ALA A 295 -8.82 15.84 -26.30
N GLN A 296 -7.69 16.00 -26.98
CA GLN A 296 -7.26 17.28 -27.54
C GLN A 296 -7.46 17.34 -29.05
N GLU A 297 -8.16 18.36 -29.51
CA GLU A 297 -8.23 18.76 -30.91
C GLU A 297 -6.89 19.41 -31.33
N LYS A 298 -6.36 19.00 -32.47
CA LYS A 298 -5.13 19.55 -33.09
C LYS A 298 -5.40 19.76 -34.58
N GLU A 299 -4.53 20.46 -35.30
CA GLU A 299 -4.76 20.80 -36.73
C GLU A 299 -5.19 19.61 -37.61
N ASP A 300 -4.69 18.41 -37.34
CA ASP A 300 -5.01 17.18 -38.09
C ASP A 300 -5.93 16.20 -37.35
N ILE A 301 -6.35 16.51 -36.12
CA ILE A 301 -7.14 15.62 -35.25
C ILE A 301 -8.44 16.32 -34.90
N LEU A 302 -9.55 15.78 -35.39
CA LEU A 302 -10.91 16.28 -35.11
C LEU A 302 -11.50 15.51 -33.94
N ILE A 303 -12.15 16.23 -33.01
CA ILE A 303 -12.82 15.62 -31.86
C ILE A 303 -14.33 15.75 -31.99
N SER A 304 -15.04 14.64 -31.81
CA SER A 304 -16.50 14.62 -31.69
C SER A 304 -16.94 13.91 -30.41
N GLN A 305 -18.10 14.30 -29.87
CA GLN A 305 -18.57 13.86 -28.55
C GLN A 305 -19.96 13.21 -28.62
N CYS A 306 -20.14 12.13 -27.87
CA CYS A 306 -21.44 11.55 -27.56
C CYS A 306 -21.62 11.59 -26.03
N PRO A 307 -22.26 12.65 -25.48
CA PRO A 307 -22.38 12.81 -24.03
C PRO A 307 -23.31 11.79 -23.36
N TYR A 308 -24.16 11.10 -24.13
CA TYR A 308 -25.18 10.21 -23.58
C TYR A 308 -25.51 9.05 -24.52
N PHE A 309 -25.43 7.83 -23.99
CA PHE A 309 -26.09 6.65 -24.55
C PHE A 309 -26.50 5.68 -23.43
N VAL A 310 -27.58 4.92 -23.64
CA VAL A 310 -28.05 3.92 -22.67
C VAL A 310 -27.29 2.61 -22.84
N ILE A 311 -26.67 2.14 -21.75
CA ILE A 311 -25.91 0.88 -21.69
C ILE A 311 -26.86 -0.30 -21.43
N SER A 312 -27.75 -0.16 -20.44
CA SER A 312 -28.71 -1.19 -20.02
C SER A 312 -29.86 -0.57 -19.21
N GLY A 313 -31.01 -1.25 -19.14
CA GLY A 313 -32.21 -0.81 -18.42
C GLY A 313 -33.46 -0.78 -19.30
N SER A 314 -34.63 -0.52 -18.72
CA SER A 314 -35.89 -0.41 -19.47
C SER A 314 -35.90 0.90 -20.26
N SER A 315 -35.34 0.86 -21.46
CA SER A 315 -35.35 1.96 -22.41
C SER A 315 -36.78 2.22 -22.86
N ALA A 316 -37.19 3.49 -22.92
CA ALA A 316 -38.32 3.86 -23.78
C ALA A 316 -37.97 3.49 -25.24
N SER A 317 -38.96 3.27 -26.11
CA SER A 317 -38.75 2.81 -27.49
C SER A 317 -37.86 3.72 -28.35
N ASP A 318 -37.57 4.94 -27.87
CA ASP A 318 -36.94 6.02 -28.63
C ASP A 318 -35.63 6.54 -27.99
N GLU A 319 -35.04 5.81 -27.02
CA GLU A 319 -33.78 6.22 -26.37
C GLU A 319 -32.53 5.81 -27.18
N PHE A 320 -31.52 6.69 -27.27
CA PHE A 320 -30.26 6.43 -27.97
C PHE A 320 -29.41 5.41 -27.19
N THR A 321 -29.23 4.23 -27.77
CA THR A 321 -28.60 3.07 -27.08
C THR A 321 -27.11 2.93 -27.38
N ALA A 322 -26.42 2.07 -26.62
CA ALA A 322 -25.03 1.68 -26.89
C ALA A 322 -24.83 1.10 -28.30
N LYS A 323 -25.86 0.45 -28.87
CA LYS A 323 -25.88 -0.01 -30.26
C LYS A 323 -25.93 1.14 -31.25
N ASP A 324 -26.79 2.14 -30.99
CA ASP A 324 -26.94 3.30 -31.87
C ASP A 324 -25.66 4.15 -31.88
N MET A 325 -25.04 4.34 -30.71
CA MET A 325 -23.73 4.97 -30.57
C MET A 325 -22.67 4.26 -31.40
N TRP A 326 -22.59 2.92 -31.32
CA TRP A 326 -21.61 2.13 -32.08
C TRP A 326 -21.83 2.24 -33.60
N ASN A 327 -23.08 2.15 -34.05
CA ASN A 327 -23.42 2.26 -35.47
C ASN A 327 -23.12 3.67 -36.02
N SER A 328 -23.43 4.71 -35.25
CA SER A 328 -23.19 6.11 -35.60
C SER A 328 -21.71 6.38 -35.90
N VAL A 329 -20.80 5.97 -35.00
CA VAL A 329 -19.36 6.12 -35.24
C VAL A 329 -18.84 5.20 -36.34
N LYS A 330 -19.38 3.98 -36.47
CA LYS A 330 -18.99 3.03 -37.53
C LYS A 330 -19.36 3.52 -38.93
N GLU A 331 -20.47 4.24 -39.07
CA GLU A 331 -20.94 4.78 -40.33
C GLU A 331 -20.26 6.11 -40.69
N HIS A 332 -20.12 7.02 -39.72
CA HIS A 332 -19.74 8.40 -39.97
C HIS A 332 -18.33 8.79 -39.47
N GLY A 333 -17.67 7.94 -38.67
CA GLY A 333 -16.36 8.25 -38.07
C GLY A 333 -16.38 9.45 -37.11
N SER A 334 -17.56 9.92 -36.71
CA SER A 334 -17.76 11.10 -35.86
C SER A 334 -19.18 11.11 -35.31
N PHE A 335 -19.42 11.96 -34.31
CA PHE A 335 -20.75 12.22 -33.73
C PHE A 335 -21.39 13.54 -34.19
N ASP A 336 -20.75 14.30 -35.08
CA ASP A 336 -21.17 15.67 -35.45
C ASP A 336 -22.52 15.72 -36.19
N HIS A 337 -22.96 14.60 -36.75
CA HIS A 337 -24.25 14.44 -37.42
C HIS A 337 -25.41 14.23 -36.44
N LEU A 338 -25.12 13.89 -35.17
CA LEU A 338 -26.15 13.78 -34.15
C LEU A 338 -26.59 15.20 -33.81
N ASP A 339 -27.91 15.43 -33.78
CA ASP A 339 -28.43 16.66 -33.19
C ASP A 339 -27.81 16.79 -31.80
N PRO A 340 -27.28 17.98 -31.43
CA PRO A 340 -26.69 18.16 -30.11
C PRO A 340 -27.76 17.73 -29.13
N ILE A 341 -27.54 16.59 -28.46
CA ILE A 341 -28.55 15.92 -27.66
C ILE A 341 -28.99 16.96 -26.64
N LYS A 342 -30.13 17.61 -26.94
CA LYS A 342 -30.60 18.73 -26.13
C LYS A 342 -30.97 18.11 -24.81
N THR A 343 -30.47 18.73 -23.75
CA THR A 343 -30.76 18.45 -22.33
C THR A 343 -30.18 17.16 -21.75
N SER A 344 -29.25 17.37 -20.80
CA SER A 344 -29.11 16.64 -19.52
C SER A 344 -30.21 15.61 -19.24
N MET A 345 -30.08 14.42 -19.83
CA MET A 345 -30.95 13.29 -19.53
C MET A 345 -30.30 12.54 -18.38
N CYS A 346 -30.71 12.86 -17.16
CA CYS A 346 -30.32 12.08 -16.00
C CYS A 346 -30.73 10.61 -16.21
N SER A 347 -29.89 9.66 -15.79
CA SER A 347 -30.27 8.25 -15.81
C SER A 347 -31.53 8.03 -14.96
N ARG A 348 -32.36 7.08 -15.37
CA ARG A 348 -33.49 6.61 -14.54
C ARG A 348 -32.99 5.55 -13.55
N PRO A 349 -33.61 5.41 -12.37
CA PRO A 349 -33.37 4.27 -11.51
C PRO A 349 -33.50 2.95 -12.30
N GLY A 350 -32.54 2.04 -12.14
CA GLY A 350 -32.48 0.78 -12.90
C GLY A 350 -31.94 0.89 -14.33
N SER A 351 -31.49 2.08 -14.77
CA SER A 351 -30.79 2.27 -16.04
C SER A 351 -29.35 2.69 -15.83
N SER A 352 -28.49 2.26 -16.75
CA SER A 352 -27.07 2.62 -16.84
C SER A 352 -26.82 3.42 -18.11
N ILE A 353 -25.99 4.45 -18.00
CA ILE A 353 -25.66 5.38 -19.09
C ILE A 353 -24.15 5.52 -19.23
N GLY A 354 -23.70 5.83 -20.45
CA GLY A 354 -22.31 6.10 -20.76
C GLY A 354 -22.12 7.37 -21.59
N ALA A 355 -20.86 7.72 -21.78
CA ALA A 355 -20.39 8.77 -22.68
C ALA A 355 -19.26 8.24 -23.56
N ALA A 356 -19.06 8.89 -24.71
CA ALA A 356 -17.98 8.57 -25.62
C ALA A 356 -17.36 9.83 -26.23
N ILE A 357 -16.04 9.80 -26.42
CA ILE A 357 -15.29 10.82 -27.14
C ILE A 357 -14.49 10.15 -28.26
N ALA A 358 -14.64 10.66 -29.49
CA ALA A 358 -13.99 10.14 -30.68
C ALA A 358 -12.96 11.15 -31.21
N ALA A 359 -11.76 10.67 -31.49
CA ALA A 359 -10.71 11.43 -32.14
C ALA A 359 -10.42 10.83 -33.53
N SER A 360 -10.61 11.64 -34.57
CA SER A 360 -10.51 11.24 -35.97
C SER A 360 -9.36 11.94 -36.66
N VAL A 361 -8.52 11.16 -37.34
CA VAL A 361 -7.33 11.62 -38.05
C VAL A 361 -7.26 10.98 -39.43
N LYS A 362 -6.78 11.75 -40.40
CA LYS A 362 -6.43 11.24 -41.73
C LYS A 362 -4.93 10.99 -41.81
N LEU A 363 -4.55 9.72 -41.88
CA LEU A 363 -3.16 9.28 -41.94
C LEU A 363 -2.71 9.03 -43.37
N ALA A 364 -1.77 9.84 -43.86
CA ALA A 364 -1.08 9.61 -45.12
C ALA A 364 -0.26 8.30 -45.08
N PRO A 365 0.10 7.72 -46.25
CA PRO A 365 1.02 6.59 -46.30
C PRO A 365 2.34 6.91 -45.58
N LYS A 366 2.86 5.96 -44.78
CA LYS A 366 4.10 6.10 -44.00
C LYS A 366 4.09 7.20 -42.93
N ALA A 367 2.92 7.77 -42.62
CA ALA A 367 2.79 8.77 -41.56
C ALA A 367 2.54 8.12 -40.20
N THR A 368 2.99 8.81 -39.15
CA THR A 368 2.73 8.50 -37.75
C THR A 368 2.10 9.71 -37.09
N LYS A 369 1.08 9.50 -36.25
CA LYS A 369 0.41 10.55 -35.47
C LYS A 369 0.12 10.06 -34.05
N ASP A 370 0.22 10.99 -33.09
CA ASP A 370 -0.09 10.77 -31.69
C ASP A 370 -1.43 11.41 -31.31
N ILE A 371 -2.30 10.62 -30.68
CA ILE A 371 -3.63 11.04 -30.21
C ILE A 371 -3.69 10.80 -28.71
N SER A 372 -3.97 11.83 -27.91
CA SER A 372 -4.00 11.72 -26.45
C SER A 372 -5.41 11.82 -25.90
N PHE A 373 -5.74 10.89 -25.01
CA PHE A 373 -6.93 10.89 -24.18
C PHE A 373 -6.55 11.00 -22.70
N SER A 374 -7.43 11.54 -21.88
CA SER A 374 -7.26 11.60 -20.43
C SER A 374 -8.50 11.05 -19.73
N LEU A 375 -8.27 10.37 -18.61
CA LEU A 375 -9.28 9.95 -17.65
C LEU A 375 -8.94 10.56 -16.30
N ALA A 376 -9.81 11.42 -15.77
CA ALA A 376 -9.71 11.93 -14.41
C ALA A 376 -10.95 11.56 -13.58
N TRP A 377 -10.80 11.49 -12.25
CA TRP A 377 -11.92 11.33 -11.34
C TRP A 377 -11.78 12.21 -10.10
N ALA A 378 -12.79 13.04 -9.81
CA ALA A 378 -12.87 13.76 -8.55
C ALA A 378 -13.74 12.99 -7.57
N CYS A 379 -13.11 12.49 -6.51
CA CYS A 379 -13.76 11.96 -5.31
C CYS A 379 -13.04 12.61 -4.11
N PRO A 380 -13.38 13.87 -3.78
CA PRO A 380 -12.59 14.67 -2.85
C PRO A 380 -12.66 14.12 -1.43
N GLU A 381 -13.78 13.51 -1.06
CA GLU A 381 -14.04 13.02 0.30
C GLU A 381 -13.65 11.56 0.49
N VAL A 382 -13.07 11.27 1.65
CA VAL A 382 -12.78 9.94 2.17
C VAL A 382 -13.55 9.78 3.45
N LYS A 383 -14.60 8.97 3.41
CA LYS A 383 -15.50 8.75 4.55
C LYS A 383 -15.20 7.42 5.23
N PHE A 384 -14.93 7.48 6.53
CA PHE A 384 -14.81 6.28 7.36
C PHE A 384 -16.12 5.97 8.10
N SER A 385 -16.32 4.72 8.48
CA SER A 385 -17.55 4.27 9.15
C SER A 385 -17.76 4.88 10.55
N SER A 386 -16.72 5.49 11.13
CA SER A 386 -16.84 6.31 12.35
C SER A 386 -17.62 7.61 12.15
N GLY A 387 -17.84 8.04 10.91
CA GLY A 387 -18.48 9.31 10.56
C GLY A 387 -17.51 10.46 10.31
N LYS A 388 -16.19 10.26 10.48
CA LYS A 388 -15.18 11.24 10.07
C LYS A 388 -14.97 11.20 8.55
N THR A 389 -14.92 12.38 7.96
CA THR A 389 -14.64 12.57 6.54
C THR A 389 -13.37 13.40 6.38
N TYR A 390 -12.42 12.92 5.59
CA TYR A 390 -11.19 13.63 5.25
C TYR A 390 -11.23 14.01 3.78
N HIS A 391 -10.43 14.99 3.36
CA HIS A 391 -10.22 15.24 1.95
C HIS A 391 -8.95 14.55 1.44
N ARG A 392 -8.97 14.10 0.19
CA ARG A 392 -7.79 13.54 -0.49
C ARG A 392 -6.76 14.60 -0.80
N ARG A 393 -5.48 14.23 -0.84
CA ARG A 393 -4.35 15.16 -1.02
C ARG A 393 -4.48 16.09 -2.22
N TYR A 394 -5.00 15.59 -3.34
CA TYR A 394 -5.12 16.39 -4.56
C TYR A 394 -6.03 17.63 -4.39
N THR A 395 -6.94 17.63 -3.42
CA THR A 395 -7.85 18.76 -3.17
C THR A 395 -7.12 20.00 -2.67
N LYS A 396 -5.91 19.85 -2.10
CA LYS A 396 -5.04 20.98 -1.76
C LYS A 396 -4.67 21.83 -2.98
N PHE A 397 -4.69 21.23 -4.18
CA PHE A 397 -4.27 21.87 -5.43
C PHE A 397 -5.45 22.20 -6.34
N TYR A 398 -6.47 21.33 -6.40
CA TYR A 398 -7.63 21.47 -7.28
C TYR A 398 -8.94 21.87 -6.57
N GLY A 399 -8.95 21.94 -5.24
CA GLY A 399 -10.16 22.17 -4.46
C GLY A 399 -11.05 20.93 -4.33
N THR A 400 -12.25 21.14 -3.78
CA THR A 400 -13.25 20.08 -3.51
C THR A 400 -14.46 20.15 -4.43
N ASP A 401 -14.47 21.07 -5.39
CA ASP A 401 -15.60 21.30 -6.30
C ASP A 401 -15.72 20.20 -7.36
N GLY A 402 -16.93 19.99 -7.87
CA GLY A 402 -17.22 18.96 -8.90
C GLY A 402 -16.41 19.13 -10.19
N ASP A 403 -15.97 20.35 -10.49
CA ASP A 403 -15.20 20.70 -11.69
C ASP A 403 -13.69 20.41 -11.56
N ALA A 404 -13.24 19.93 -10.38
CA ALA A 404 -11.85 19.54 -10.18
C ALA A 404 -11.41 18.47 -11.19
N ALA A 405 -12.29 17.51 -11.52
CA ALA A 405 -12.00 16.46 -12.50
C ALA A 405 -11.79 17.01 -13.92
N ALA A 406 -12.53 18.05 -14.31
CA ALA A 406 -12.38 18.71 -15.61
C ALA A 406 -11.01 19.39 -15.73
N THR A 407 -10.63 20.15 -14.70
CA THR A 407 -9.33 20.83 -14.66
C THR A 407 -8.18 19.81 -14.61
N LEU A 408 -8.32 18.73 -13.84
CA LEU A 408 -7.35 17.63 -13.80
C LEU A 408 -7.17 16.96 -15.17
N ALA A 409 -8.27 16.64 -15.87
CA ALA A 409 -8.20 16.00 -17.19
C ALA A 409 -7.54 16.91 -18.23
N HIS A 410 -7.88 18.21 -18.20
CA HIS A 410 -7.27 19.25 -19.02
C HIS A 410 -5.77 19.37 -18.77
N ASP A 411 -5.36 19.60 -17.53
CA ASP A 411 -3.95 19.78 -17.17
C ASP A 411 -3.14 18.52 -17.50
N ALA A 412 -3.72 17.33 -17.31
CA ALA A 412 -3.07 16.08 -17.65
C ALA A 412 -2.75 15.95 -19.15
N ILE A 413 -3.68 16.34 -20.02
CA ILE A 413 -3.43 16.36 -21.47
C ILE A 413 -2.23 17.26 -21.81
N LEU A 414 -2.12 18.41 -21.16
CA LEU A 414 -1.06 19.39 -21.45
C LEU A 414 0.28 19.04 -20.79
N GLU A 415 0.27 18.42 -19.61
CA GLU A 415 1.47 18.25 -18.77
C GLU A 415 2.09 16.85 -18.82
N HIS A 416 1.39 15.83 -19.33
CA HIS A 416 1.85 14.44 -19.23
C HIS A 416 3.23 14.15 -19.84
N ALA A 417 3.64 14.90 -20.88
CA ALA A 417 4.99 14.78 -21.44
C ALA A 417 6.09 15.13 -20.42
N SER A 418 5.83 16.10 -19.55
CA SER A 418 6.74 16.45 -18.44
C SER A 418 6.78 15.37 -17.37
N TRP A 419 5.64 14.72 -17.10
CA TRP A 419 5.57 13.60 -16.16
C TRP A 419 6.38 12.41 -16.67
N GLU A 420 6.23 12.09 -17.96
CA GLU A 420 6.95 11.01 -18.59
C GLU A 420 8.47 11.21 -18.54
N ARG A 421 8.95 12.40 -18.91
CA ARG A 421 10.37 12.74 -18.80
C ARG A 421 10.90 12.55 -17.38
N GLN A 422 10.17 13.04 -16.38
CA GLN A 422 10.56 12.85 -14.98
C GLN A 422 10.56 11.38 -14.59
N ILE A 423 9.61 10.58 -15.09
CA ILE A 423 9.55 9.14 -14.83
C ILE A 423 10.76 8.42 -15.44
N ASP A 424 11.13 8.73 -16.67
CA ASP A 424 12.34 8.19 -17.30
C ASP A 424 13.59 8.57 -16.51
N GLU A 425 13.73 9.85 -16.15
CA GLU A 425 14.90 10.37 -15.41
C GLU A 425 15.21 9.59 -14.11
N TRP A 426 14.19 9.14 -13.37
CA TRP A 426 14.42 8.37 -12.14
C TRP A 426 14.51 6.85 -12.36
N GLN A 427 13.94 6.31 -13.44
CA GLN A 427 14.01 4.88 -13.75
C GLN A 427 15.31 4.50 -14.48
N ASP A 428 15.78 5.35 -15.39
CA ASP A 428 16.92 5.08 -16.27
C ASP A 428 18.20 4.64 -15.55
N PRO A 429 18.61 5.24 -14.41
CA PRO A 429 19.82 4.81 -13.72
C PRO A 429 19.79 3.35 -13.25
N ILE A 430 18.61 2.79 -12.98
CA ILE A 430 18.44 1.39 -12.59
C ILE A 430 18.25 0.50 -13.82
N LEU A 431 17.49 0.96 -14.82
CA LEU A 431 17.24 0.21 -16.06
C LEU A 431 18.50 -0.02 -16.89
N GLN A 432 19.42 0.94 -16.89
CA GLN A 432 20.66 0.90 -17.67
C GLN A 432 21.83 0.24 -16.91
N ASP A 433 21.62 -0.20 -15.67
CA ASP A 433 22.67 -0.85 -14.88
C ASP A 433 22.81 -2.32 -15.29
N GLU A 434 23.76 -2.58 -16.20
CA GLU A 434 24.06 -3.93 -16.73
C GLU A 434 24.53 -4.94 -15.67
N ARG A 435 24.82 -4.50 -14.45
CA ARG A 435 25.14 -5.41 -13.33
C ARG A 435 23.90 -6.15 -12.84
N PHE A 436 22.70 -5.64 -13.12
CA PHE A 436 21.46 -6.25 -12.69
C PHE A 436 20.95 -7.27 -13.72
N PRO A 437 20.42 -8.43 -13.27
CA PRO A 437 19.72 -9.33 -14.17
C PRO A 437 18.48 -8.63 -14.74
N ALA A 438 18.17 -8.87 -16.01
CA ALA A 438 17.12 -8.14 -16.75
C ALA A 438 15.72 -8.19 -16.09
N TRP A 439 15.41 -9.26 -15.35
CA TRP A 439 14.14 -9.39 -14.63
C TRP A 439 14.03 -8.42 -13.44
N TYR A 440 15.16 -8.05 -12.81
CA TYR A 440 15.16 -7.35 -11.53
C TYR A 440 14.62 -5.92 -11.62
N PRO A 441 15.12 -5.03 -12.50
CA PRO A 441 14.57 -3.69 -12.63
C PRO A 441 13.08 -3.70 -12.96
N VAL A 442 12.66 -4.62 -13.85
CA VAL A 442 11.26 -4.77 -14.25
C VAL A 442 10.37 -5.14 -13.06
N THR A 443 10.77 -6.11 -12.25
CA THR A 443 10.00 -6.49 -11.05
C THR A 443 10.06 -5.41 -9.96
N LEU A 444 11.21 -4.79 -9.73
CA LEU A 444 11.41 -3.72 -8.75
C LEU A 444 10.42 -2.57 -8.97
N PHE A 445 10.29 -2.08 -10.21
CA PHE A 445 9.35 -1.01 -10.53
C PHE A 445 7.91 -1.50 -10.51
N ASN A 446 7.61 -2.68 -11.07
CA ASN A 446 6.24 -3.15 -11.14
C ASN A 446 5.64 -3.50 -9.76
N GLU A 447 6.41 -3.91 -8.76
CA GLU A 447 5.93 -4.10 -7.38
C GLU A 447 5.44 -2.79 -6.72
N LEU A 448 5.91 -1.61 -7.20
CA LEU A 448 5.40 -0.32 -6.71
C LEU A 448 3.93 -0.06 -7.03
N TYR A 449 3.31 -0.90 -7.87
CA TYR A 449 1.87 -0.84 -8.12
C TYR A 449 1.05 -0.79 -6.81
N TYR A 450 1.57 -1.39 -5.74
CA TYR A 450 0.93 -1.41 -4.43
C TYR A 450 0.74 -0.03 -3.79
N LEU A 451 1.62 0.95 -4.07
CA LEU A 451 1.45 2.32 -3.58
C LEU A 451 0.20 3.01 -4.15
N ASN A 452 -0.37 2.46 -5.21
CA ASN A 452 -1.65 2.84 -5.78
C ASN A 452 -2.76 1.82 -5.47
N ALA A 453 -2.54 0.53 -5.73
CA ALA A 453 -3.56 -0.52 -5.62
C ALA A 453 -3.72 -1.11 -4.20
N GLY A 454 -2.92 -0.69 -3.23
CA GLY A 454 -2.99 -1.11 -1.82
C GLY A 454 -4.08 -0.40 -1.01
N GLY A 455 -5.18 0.02 -1.63
CA GLY A 455 -6.26 0.77 -0.99
C GLY A 455 -5.84 2.11 -0.41
N THR A 456 -4.87 2.79 -1.03
CA THR A 456 -4.18 3.93 -0.41
C THR A 456 -5.08 5.16 -0.19
N ILE A 457 -4.85 5.84 0.93
CA ILE A 457 -5.51 7.10 1.32
C ILE A 457 -4.41 8.08 1.69
N TRP A 458 -4.48 9.28 1.11
CA TRP A 458 -3.57 10.37 1.44
C TRP A 458 -4.41 11.62 1.69
N THR A 459 -4.36 12.16 2.90
CA THR A 459 -5.15 13.35 3.26
C THR A 459 -4.50 14.65 2.77
N ASP A 460 -5.28 15.73 2.67
CA ASP A 460 -4.78 17.08 2.36
C ASP A 460 -3.96 17.72 3.51
N GLY A 461 -4.05 17.14 4.72
CA GLY A 461 -3.41 17.61 5.94
C GLY A 461 -4.30 18.52 6.80
N LEU A 462 -5.56 18.74 6.41
CA LEU A 462 -6.54 19.44 7.23
C LEU A 462 -7.24 18.47 8.20
N PRO A 463 -7.80 18.98 9.31
CA PRO A 463 -8.63 18.17 10.20
C PRO A 463 -9.87 17.62 9.50
N PRO A 464 -10.41 16.46 9.94
CA PRO A 464 -11.61 15.86 9.37
C PRO A 464 -12.86 16.71 9.61
N ILE A 465 -13.79 16.63 8.67
CA ILE A 465 -15.17 17.09 8.82
C ILE A 465 -15.94 16.04 9.64
N GLN A 466 -16.69 16.48 10.65
CA GLN A 466 -17.56 15.63 11.46
C GLN A 466 -19.02 16.06 11.35
N SER A 467 -19.92 15.09 11.14
CA SER A 467 -21.37 15.33 11.24
C SER A 467 -21.80 15.53 12.69
N LEU A 468 -22.65 16.54 12.95
CA LEU A 468 -23.24 16.84 14.27
C LEU A 468 -24.00 15.65 14.90
N THR A 469 -24.39 14.65 14.11
CA THR A 469 -25.07 13.42 14.58
C THR A 469 -24.14 12.37 15.18
N ALA A 470 -22.82 12.50 15.03
CA ALA A 470 -21.82 11.53 15.51
C ALA A 470 -21.12 11.95 16.82
N ILE A 471 -21.69 12.92 17.55
CA ILE A 471 -21.14 13.45 18.80
C ILE A 471 -21.29 12.42 19.92
N GLY A 472 -20.39 11.44 19.94
CA GLY A 472 -20.06 10.66 21.12
C GLY A 472 -18.71 11.13 21.64
N TRP A 473 -18.70 12.08 22.58
CA TRP A 473 -17.47 12.47 23.27
C TRP A 473 -16.99 11.29 24.11
N LYS A 474 -16.10 10.46 23.56
CA LYS A 474 -15.30 9.56 24.39
C LYS A 474 -14.04 10.32 24.79
N LYS A 475 -13.99 10.73 26.05
CA LYS A 475 -12.75 11.17 26.69
C LYS A 475 -11.76 10.01 26.65
N PHE A 476 -10.64 10.20 25.96
CA PHE A 476 -9.42 9.48 26.31
C PHE A 476 -9.12 9.84 27.77
N SER A 477 -9.09 8.86 28.65
CA SER A 477 -8.85 9.10 30.07
C SER A 477 -7.43 8.68 30.40
N LEU A 478 -6.61 9.62 30.86
CA LEU A 478 -5.33 9.37 31.52
C LEU A 478 -5.56 8.86 32.96
N ASP A 479 -6.45 7.88 33.17
CA ASP A 479 -6.79 7.41 34.52
C ASP A 479 -5.59 6.76 35.25
N MET A 480 -4.51 6.42 34.52
CA MET A 480 -3.23 5.99 35.11
C MET A 480 -2.49 7.10 35.87
N LEU A 481 -2.81 8.39 35.65
CA LEU A 481 -2.14 9.52 36.34
C LEU A 481 -2.97 10.09 37.51
N ASN A 482 -4.27 9.76 37.60
CA ASN A 482 -5.15 10.30 38.63
C ASN A 482 -5.02 9.58 39.99
N GLY A 483 -4.41 8.39 40.03
CA GLY A 483 -4.20 7.63 41.26
C GLY A 483 -2.93 7.99 42.04
N GLU A 484 -1.95 8.65 41.42
CA GLU A 484 -0.61 8.89 41.98
C GLU A 484 -0.08 10.32 41.65
N SER A 485 -0.97 11.31 41.55
CA SER A 485 -0.62 12.67 41.08
C SER A 485 0.40 13.43 41.96
N ASP A 486 0.58 13.01 43.21
CA ASP A 486 1.57 13.62 44.12
C ASP A 486 3.01 13.15 43.83
N ASP A 487 3.21 11.91 43.36
CA ASP A 487 4.54 11.34 43.12
C ASP A 487 5.13 11.83 41.76
N PHE A 488 4.27 12.06 40.76
CA PHE A 488 4.67 12.59 39.45
C PHE A 488 5.12 14.06 39.50
N ASN A 489 4.49 14.87 40.36
CA ASN A 489 4.89 16.27 40.59
C ASN A 489 6.18 16.40 41.41
N GLU A 490 6.50 15.41 42.26
CA GLU A 490 7.79 15.33 42.95
C GLU A 490 8.92 14.88 41.98
N MET A 491 8.58 14.04 40.98
CA MET A 491 9.44 13.53 39.91
C MET A 491 10.03 14.63 38.99
N VAL A 492 9.30 15.74 38.83
CA VAL A 492 9.61 16.86 37.93
C VAL A 492 10.65 17.84 38.50
N ARG A 493 10.97 17.77 39.80
CA ARG A 493 11.78 18.80 40.49
C ARG A 493 13.31 18.62 40.43
N GLN A 494 13.83 17.60 39.73
CA GLN A 494 15.28 17.31 39.70
C GLN A 494 15.88 17.45 38.29
N ASN A 495 16.82 18.39 38.10
CA ASN A 495 17.53 18.63 36.83
C ASN A 495 18.38 17.42 36.38
N ASN A 496 17.79 16.53 35.58
CA ASN A 496 18.47 15.49 34.81
C ASN A 496 17.68 15.16 33.51
N THR A 497 18.32 14.45 32.58
CA THR A 497 17.75 14.13 31.26
C THR A 497 16.45 13.32 31.32
N ALA A 498 16.25 12.51 32.38
CA ALA A 498 15.00 11.78 32.57
C ALA A 498 13.82 12.71 32.93
N SER A 499 14.07 13.76 33.71
CA SER A 499 13.07 14.81 33.99
C SER A 499 12.68 15.56 32.70
N ASP A 500 13.64 15.82 31.81
CA ASP A 500 13.37 16.44 30.51
C ASP A 500 12.53 15.53 29.61
N ILE A 501 12.78 14.22 29.60
CA ILE A 501 11.96 13.25 28.87
C ILE A 501 10.55 13.23 29.44
N LEU A 502 10.39 13.17 30.77
CA LEU A 502 9.09 13.18 31.43
C LEU A 502 8.30 14.48 31.14
N HIS A 503 8.96 15.63 31.15
CA HIS A 503 8.36 16.90 30.72
C HIS A 503 7.93 16.89 29.26
N ARG A 504 8.77 16.34 28.37
CA ARG A 504 8.42 16.20 26.95
C ARG A 504 7.26 15.24 26.76
N MET A 505 7.21 14.14 27.51
CA MET A 505 6.08 13.22 27.52
C MET A 505 4.80 13.93 27.96
N ALA A 506 4.82 14.68 29.06
CA ALA A 506 3.68 15.48 29.52
C ALA A 506 3.23 16.47 28.43
N SER A 507 4.17 17.14 27.76
CA SER A 507 3.85 18.04 26.64
C SER A 507 3.25 17.30 25.43
N VAL A 508 3.76 16.11 25.08
CA VAL A 508 3.18 15.26 24.03
C VAL A 508 1.75 14.86 24.41
N PHE A 509 1.52 14.45 25.66
CA PHE A 509 0.18 14.14 26.15
C PHE A 509 -0.76 15.34 26.07
N GLU A 510 -0.35 16.52 26.50
CA GLU A 510 -1.15 17.76 26.38
C GLU A 510 -1.53 18.06 24.93
N ARG A 511 -0.57 17.95 24.01
CA ARG A 511 -0.81 18.15 22.57
C ARG A 511 -1.73 17.08 21.99
N MET A 512 -1.60 15.83 22.40
CA MET A 512 -2.52 14.76 22.00
C MET A 512 -3.95 15.04 22.49
N HIS A 513 -4.12 15.52 23.73
CA HIS A 513 -5.44 15.95 24.23
C HIS A 513 -6.00 17.09 23.39
N ALA A 514 -5.18 18.07 23.02
CA ALA A 514 -5.59 19.15 22.12
C ALA A 514 -5.93 18.63 20.71
N SER A 515 -5.21 17.63 20.18
CA SER A 515 -5.50 16.99 18.90
C SER A 515 -6.83 16.26 18.91
N ILE A 516 -7.13 15.53 19.99
CA ILE A 516 -8.42 14.86 20.18
C ILE A 516 -9.54 15.90 20.29
N ALA A 517 -9.33 16.98 21.05
CA ALA A 517 -10.31 18.07 21.17
C ALA A 517 -10.54 18.81 19.84
N SER A 518 -9.50 18.93 19.01
CA SER A 518 -9.55 19.55 17.67
C SER A 518 -9.85 18.56 16.54
N ASN A 519 -10.09 17.29 16.85
CA ASN A 519 -10.29 16.18 15.91
C ASN A 519 -9.17 15.95 14.88
N SER A 520 -7.96 16.49 15.08
CA SER A 520 -6.84 16.34 14.15
C SER A 520 -6.14 14.99 14.31
N ALA A 521 -5.62 14.41 13.23
CA ALA A 521 -4.86 13.17 13.28
C ALA A 521 -3.64 13.30 14.20
N ILE A 522 -3.41 12.30 15.05
CA ILE A 522 -2.54 12.42 16.22
C ILE A 522 -1.06 12.69 15.88
N GLY A 523 -0.54 12.19 14.75
CA GLY A 523 0.85 12.39 14.36
C GLY A 523 1.19 13.84 14.01
N THR A 524 0.20 14.66 13.64
CA THR A 524 0.41 16.09 13.33
C THR A 524 0.94 16.88 14.52
N THR A 525 0.70 16.41 15.74
CA THR A 525 1.19 17.02 16.99
C THR A 525 2.72 17.03 17.12
N LEU A 526 3.39 16.14 16.37
CA LEU A 526 4.85 15.98 16.36
C LEU A 526 5.54 16.81 15.28
N LEU A 527 4.79 17.55 14.45
CA LEU A 527 5.37 18.45 13.45
C LEU A 527 6.10 19.62 14.15
N GLN A 528 7.32 19.94 13.71
CA GLN A 528 8.13 21.03 14.27
C GLN A 528 8.30 22.20 13.29
N GLY A 529 7.19 22.77 12.80
CA GLY A 529 7.18 23.91 11.87
C GLY A 529 7.41 23.56 10.40
N GLU A 530 7.50 22.27 10.11
CA GLU A 530 7.59 21.71 8.75
C GLU A 530 6.23 21.66 8.03
N GLU A 531 6.25 21.53 6.70
CA GLU A 531 5.02 21.45 5.90
C GLU A 531 4.23 20.18 6.25
N ASN A 532 2.97 20.34 6.64
CA ASN A 532 2.05 19.22 6.73
C ASN A 532 1.67 18.72 5.32
N ILE A 533 2.26 17.60 4.94
CA ILE A 533 1.97 16.94 3.66
C ILE A 533 0.73 16.03 3.72
N GLY A 534 0.03 15.96 4.85
CA GLY A 534 -1.10 15.05 5.08
C GLY A 534 -0.69 13.68 5.57
N GLN A 535 -1.67 12.93 6.06
CA GLN A 535 -1.50 11.58 6.61
C GLN A 535 -1.67 10.55 5.50
N PHE A 536 -1.00 9.42 5.67
CA PHE A 536 -0.97 8.36 4.69
C PHE A 536 -1.43 7.04 5.30
N LEU A 537 -2.38 6.38 4.65
CA LEU A 537 -2.81 5.02 4.97
C LEU A 537 -2.71 4.14 3.71
N TYR A 538 -2.32 2.90 3.93
CA TYR A 538 -2.51 1.81 2.97
C TYR A 538 -2.87 0.53 3.70
N LEU A 539 -3.60 -0.35 3.04
CA LEU A 539 -4.03 -1.61 3.63
C LEU A 539 -2.83 -2.53 3.80
N GLU A 540 -2.91 -3.47 4.73
CA GLU A 540 -2.02 -4.62 4.78
C GLU A 540 -2.16 -5.49 3.53
N GLY A 541 -3.40 -5.74 3.14
CA GLY A 541 -3.79 -6.42 1.92
C GLY A 541 -5.26 -6.17 1.62
N ILE A 542 -5.69 -6.42 0.40
CA ILE A 542 -7.11 -6.22 0.01
C ILE A 542 -8.06 -7.24 0.64
N GLU A 543 -7.52 -8.25 1.32
CA GLU A 543 -8.27 -9.27 2.08
C GLU A 543 -8.13 -9.08 3.60
N TYR A 544 -7.17 -8.27 4.05
CA TYR A 544 -6.87 -7.98 5.46
C TYR A 544 -7.01 -6.47 5.71
N TYR A 545 -8.18 -6.07 6.22
CA TYR A 545 -8.56 -4.67 6.35
C TYR A 545 -7.97 -4.03 7.61
N MET A 546 -6.66 -3.77 7.58
CA MET A 546 -5.92 -3.01 8.60
C MET A 546 -5.09 -1.93 7.94
N TRP A 547 -5.10 -0.73 8.51
CA TRP A 547 -4.34 0.39 7.98
C TRP A 547 -2.93 0.42 8.57
N ASN A 548 -1.93 0.46 7.69
CA ASN A 548 -0.51 0.58 8.03
C ASN A 548 -0.03 -0.49 9.02
N THR A 549 -0.41 -1.76 8.84
CA THR A 549 0.07 -2.83 9.72
C THR A 549 1.59 -2.80 9.84
N TYR A 550 2.07 -2.62 11.07
CA TYR A 550 3.38 -2.03 11.30
C TYR A 550 4.52 -3.05 11.26
N ASP A 551 4.24 -4.27 11.70
CA ASP A 551 5.15 -5.41 11.54
C ASP A 551 5.35 -5.81 10.07
N VAL A 552 4.39 -5.50 9.19
CA VAL A 552 4.47 -5.65 7.73
C VAL A 552 5.17 -4.44 7.08
N HIS A 553 4.83 -3.23 7.53
CA HIS A 553 5.45 -1.96 7.12
C HIS A 553 6.98 -1.98 7.30
N PHE A 554 7.47 -2.70 8.30
CA PHE A 554 8.90 -2.95 8.52
C PHE A 554 9.65 -3.38 7.25
N TYR A 555 9.05 -4.26 6.46
CA TYR A 555 9.60 -4.77 5.20
C TYR A 555 9.33 -3.81 4.04
N ALA A 556 8.10 -3.29 3.95
CA ALA A 556 7.65 -2.48 2.82
C ALA A 556 8.22 -1.05 2.77
N SER A 557 8.54 -0.48 3.93
CA SER A 557 8.87 0.94 4.12
C SER A 557 10.13 1.41 3.40
N PHE A 558 10.98 0.50 2.90
CA PHE A 558 12.12 0.86 2.05
C PHE A 558 11.67 1.60 0.78
N SER A 559 10.55 1.19 0.19
CA SER A 559 9.97 1.88 -0.98
C SER A 559 9.60 3.34 -0.64
N LEU A 560 8.98 3.58 0.51
CA LEU A 560 8.57 4.91 0.93
C LEU A 560 9.76 5.78 1.37
N ILE A 561 10.72 5.27 2.15
CA ILE A 561 11.86 6.10 2.58
C ILE A 561 12.74 6.50 1.38
N MET A 562 12.88 5.62 0.38
CA MET A 562 13.68 5.91 -0.82
C MET A 562 12.97 6.87 -1.77
N LEU A 563 11.65 6.72 -1.96
CA LEU A 563 10.93 7.44 -3.02
C LEU A 563 10.06 8.59 -2.51
N PHE A 564 9.47 8.44 -1.33
CA PHE A 564 8.56 9.41 -0.72
C PHE A 564 8.87 9.62 0.78
N PRO A 565 10.09 10.06 1.15
CA PRO A 565 10.53 10.13 2.54
C PRO A 565 9.60 10.93 3.45
N LYS A 566 8.99 12.04 2.99
CA LYS A 566 8.02 12.78 3.80
C LYS A 566 6.77 11.95 4.17
N LEU A 567 6.30 11.06 3.29
CA LEU A 567 5.20 10.14 3.60
C LEU A 567 5.62 9.11 4.64
N GLN A 568 6.82 8.53 4.49
CA GLN A 568 7.38 7.63 5.50
C GLN A 568 7.47 8.30 6.86
N LEU A 569 8.02 9.52 6.93
CA LEU A 569 8.11 10.27 8.18
C LEU A 569 6.72 10.64 8.74
N SER A 570 5.70 10.85 7.90
CA SER A 570 4.32 11.03 8.37
C SER A 570 3.81 9.78 9.07
N VAL A 571 3.98 8.59 8.46
CA VAL A 571 3.59 7.31 9.07
C VAL A 571 4.32 7.12 10.40
N GLN A 572 5.62 7.41 10.46
CA GLN A 572 6.37 7.28 11.71
C GLN A 572 5.90 8.25 12.81
N ARG A 573 5.48 9.48 12.46
CA ARG A 573 4.86 10.38 13.44
C ARG A 573 3.54 9.85 13.96
N ASP A 574 2.71 9.26 13.10
CA ASP A 574 1.45 8.64 13.51
C ASP A 574 1.69 7.50 14.51
N PHE A 575 2.65 6.61 14.23
CA PHE A 575 3.02 5.53 15.16
C PHE A 575 3.70 6.04 16.43
N ALA A 576 4.59 7.03 16.35
CA ALA A 576 5.22 7.62 17.52
C ALA A 576 4.18 8.26 18.46
N ALA A 577 3.17 8.94 17.91
CA ALA A 577 2.05 9.44 18.70
C ALA A 577 1.21 8.29 19.29
N ALA A 578 1.00 7.21 18.52
CA ALA A 578 0.22 6.07 18.97
C ALA A 578 0.89 5.23 20.07
N VAL A 579 2.22 5.17 20.12
CA VAL A 579 2.99 4.59 21.25
C VAL A 579 2.62 5.27 22.56
N MET A 580 2.39 6.58 22.51
CA MET A 580 2.02 7.40 23.67
C MET A 580 0.53 7.30 24.01
N MET A 581 -0.28 6.51 23.29
CA MET A 581 -1.70 6.33 23.60
C MET A 581 -1.94 5.21 24.63
N HIS A 582 -2.94 5.42 25.49
CA HIS A 582 -3.57 4.38 26.31
C HIS A 582 -5.09 4.37 26.09
N ASP A 583 -5.60 3.30 25.50
CA ASP A 583 -7.04 3.07 25.33
C ASP A 583 -7.47 1.85 26.19
N PRO A 584 -8.11 2.08 27.35
CA PRO A 584 -8.56 1.01 28.24
C PRO A 584 -9.85 0.32 27.75
N GLU A 585 -10.42 0.70 26.61
CA GLU A 585 -11.57 0.01 26.01
C GLU A 585 -11.27 -1.48 25.88
N LYS A 586 -12.09 -2.33 26.51
CA LYS A 586 -11.85 -3.77 26.51
C LYS A 586 -12.26 -4.39 25.17
N LEU A 587 -11.34 -5.13 24.57
CA LEU A 587 -11.55 -5.94 23.38
C LEU A 587 -11.47 -7.43 23.73
N ARG A 588 -12.27 -8.23 23.05
CA ARG A 588 -12.22 -9.68 23.19
C ARG A 588 -11.24 -10.26 22.18
N ILE A 589 -10.17 -10.87 22.68
CA ILE A 589 -9.13 -11.50 21.86
C ILE A 589 -9.65 -12.83 21.32
N LEU A 590 -9.48 -13.09 20.02
CA LEU A 590 -10.03 -14.27 19.34
C LEU A 590 -9.22 -15.54 19.62
N HIS A 591 -7.94 -15.43 20.00
CA HIS A 591 -7.09 -16.57 20.33
C HIS A 591 -7.59 -17.35 21.56
N ASP A 592 -7.90 -16.66 22.66
CA ASP A 592 -8.26 -17.28 23.94
C ASP A 592 -9.65 -16.86 24.46
N GLY A 593 -10.27 -15.85 23.85
CA GLY A 593 -11.55 -15.30 24.26
C GLY A 593 -11.49 -14.38 25.48
N LYS A 594 -10.29 -14.05 25.98
CA LYS A 594 -10.08 -13.13 27.11
C LYS A 594 -10.31 -11.69 26.69
N TRP A 595 -10.54 -10.83 27.69
CA TRP A 595 -10.63 -9.39 27.48
C TRP A 595 -9.28 -8.74 27.77
N ALA A 596 -8.78 -7.96 26.81
CA ALA A 596 -7.59 -7.13 26.96
C ALA A 596 -7.96 -5.66 26.74
N ALA A 597 -7.12 -4.73 27.20
CA ALA A 597 -7.21 -3.35 26.76
C ALA A 597 -6.99 -3.29 25.23
N ARG A 598 -7.56 -2.30 24.56
CA ARG A 598 -7.31 -2.08 23.12
C ARG A 598 -5.86 -1.68 22.88
N LYS A 599 -5.32 -0.83 23.75
CA LYS A 599 -3.99 -0.26 23.59
C LYS A 599 -3.41 0.16 24.95
N VAL A 600 -2.23 -0.34 25.30
CA VAL A 600 -1.51 0.13 26.50
C VAL A 600 -0.40 1.13 26.17
N LEU A 601 -0.10 2.03 27.10
CA LEU A 601 1.00 3.00 26.93
C LEU A 601 2.32 2.25 26.71
N GLY A 602 3.09 2.68 25.72
CA GLY A 602 4.42 2.14 25.41
C GLY A 602 4.46 0.90 24.52
N ALA A 603 3.37 0.16 24.37
CA ALA A 603 3.24 -0.80 23.26
C ALA A 603 3.12 -0.03 21.93
N VAL A 604 3.82 -0.46 20.89
CA VAL A 604 3.54 -0.02 19.52
C VAL A 604 2.27 -0.72 19.06
N PRO A 605 1.26 -0.01 18.52
CA PRO A 605 0.09 -0.67 17.99
C PRO A 605 0.45 -1.50 16.75
N HIS A 606 -0.27 -2.59 16.53
CA HIS A 606 -0.16 -3.42 15.35
C HIS A 606 -0.54 -2.66 14.08
N ASP A 607 -1.64 -1.91 14.12
CA ASP A 607 -2.18 -1.15 13.00
C ASP A 607 -2.80 0.17 13.47
N LEU A 608 -2.96 1.12 12.56
CA LEU A 608 -3.58 2.42 12.85
C LEU A 608 -5.10 2.38 12.92
N GLY A 609 -5.71 1.19 12.88
CA GLY A 609 -7.14 0.97 12.99
C GLY A 609 -7.78 0.55 11.66
N LEU A 610 -9.12 0.57 11.66
CA LEU A 610 -9.96 0.28 10.49
C LEU A 610 -11.06 1.33 10.32
N TYR A 611 -11.90 1.52 11.34
CA TYR A 611 -13.10 2.37 11.27
C TYR A 611 -12.86 3.85 11.62
N ASP A 612 -11.88 4.14 12.47
CA ASP A 612 -11.49 5.49 12.89
C ASP A 612 -9.96 5.54 12.96
N PRO A 613 -9.29 5.48 11.78
CA PRO A 613 -7.84 5.41 11.74
C PRO A 613 -7.21 6.60 12.48
N TRP A 614 -6.01 6.40 13.02
CA TRP A 614 -5.29 7.34 13.89
C TRP A 614 -5.86 7.53 15.31
N PHE A 615 -7.15 7.28 15.54
CA PHE A 615 -7.78 7.50 16.85
C PHE A 615 -8.14 6.19 17.56
N LYS A 616 -8.53 5.17 16.80
CA LYS A 616 -8.82 3.82 17.30
C LYS A 616 -7.92 2.80 16.63
N VAL A 617 -6.67 2.78 17.09
CA VAL A 617 -5.62 1.84 16.68
C VAL A 617 -5.93 0.41 17.15
N ASN A 618 -5.15 -0.57 16.68
CA ASN A 618 -5.35 -2.00 16.96
C ASN A 618 -6.76 -2.48 16.56
N ALA A 619 -7.04 -2.49 15.25
CA ALA A 619 -8.20 -3.19 14.72
C ALA A 619 -7.99 -4.72 14.76
N TYR A 620 -6.74 -5.18 14.62
CA TYR A 620 -6.39 -6.58 14.80
C TYR A 620 -6.79 -7.09 16.20
N THR A 621 -7.47 -8.24 16.23
CA THR A 621 -7.97 -8.85 17.49
C THR A 621 -7.71 -10.35 17.56
N LEU A 622 -6.92 -10.91 16.64
CA LEU A 622 -6.63 -12.34 16.66
C LEU A 622 -5.84 -12.70 17.93
N TYR A 623 -4.79 -11.94 18.23
CA TYR A 623 -3.98 -12.03 19.44
C TYR A 623 -3.88 -10.68 20.15
N ASN A 624 -3.44 -10.71 21.40
CA ASN A 624 -3.11 -9.49 22.14
C ASN A 624 -1.74 -8.97 21.70
N THR A 625 -1.74 -7.93 20.87
CA THR A 625 -0.53 -7.35 20.29
C THR A 625 0.28 -6.51 21.28
N ASP A 626 -0.29 -6.14 22.43
CA ASP A 626 0.47 -5.48 23.51
C ASP A 626 1.56 -6.40 24.09
N ARG A 627 1.45 -7.72 23.87
CA ARG A 627 2.47 -8.71 24.27
C ARG A 627 3.46 -9.05 23.16
N TRP A 628 3.33 -8.50 21.97
CA TRP A 628 4.19 -8.89 20.84
C TRP A 628 5.64 -8.41 21.03
N LYS A 629 6.59 -9.24 20.63
CA LYS A 629 8.03 -9.05 20.87
C LYS A 629 8.75 -8.30 19.74
N ASP A 630 8.13 -8.18 18.57
CA ASP A 630 8.74 -7.61 17.37
C ASP A 630 8.32 -6.16 17.08
N LEU A 631 7.09 -5.74 17.41
CA LEU A 631 6.56 -4.41 17.08
C LEU A 631 7.42 -3.25 17.62
N ASN A 632 7.75 -3.27 18.92
CA ASN A 632 8.57 -2.22 19.54
C ASN A 632 10.00 -2.18 18.95
N PRO A 633 10.75 -3.30 18.85
CA PRO A 633 12.04 -3.32 18.16
C PRO A 633 11.97 -2.82 16.71
N LYS A 634 10.96 -3.25 15.94
CA LYS A 634 10.76 -2.81 14.54
C LYS A 634 10.50 -1.31 14.45
N PHE A 635 9.77 -0.72 15.40
CA PHE A 635 9.56 0.73 15.47
C PHE A 635 10.86 1.49 15.67
N VAL A 636 11.66 1.08 16.65
CA VAL A 636 12.92 1.76 16.94
C VAL A 636 13.90 1.66 15.77
N LEU A 637 14.00 0.48 15.15
CA LEU A 637 14.84 0.27 13.97
C LEU A 637 14.40 1.12 12.78
N GLN A 638 13.11 1.16 12.47
CA GLN A 638 12.58 1.98 11.39
C GLN A 638 12.78 3.47 11.64
N VAL A 639 12.47 3.96 12.85
CA VAL A 639 12.68 5.36 13.22
C VAL A 639 14.14 5.75 13.06
N TYR A 640 15.07 4.93 13.56
CA TYR A 640 16.49 5.23 13.43
C TYR A 640 16.94 5.21 11.97
N ARG A 641 16.56 4.19 11.18
CA ARG A 641 16.81 4.14 9.72
C ARG A 641 16.36 5.43 9.05
N ASP A 642 15.13 5.87 9.33
CA ASP A 642 14.53 7.03 8.67
C ASP A 642 15.23 8.34 9.08
N VAL A 643 15.64 8.46 10.35
CA VAL A 643 16.45 9.59 10.83
C VAL A 643 17.78 9.67 10.10
N VAL A 644 18.48 8.54 9.95
CA VAL A 644 19.80 8.56 9.30
C VAL A 644 19.72 8.66 7.78
N ALA A 645 18.66 8.13 7.18
CA ALA A 645 18.40 8.24 5.75
C ALA A 645 18.11 9.69 5.34
N THR A 646 17.40 10.44 6.17
CA THR A 646 16.95 11.81 5.86
C THR A 646 17.82 12.90 6.47
N GLY A 647 18.55 12.58 7.54
CA GLY A 647 19.26 13.57 8.35
C GLY A 647 18.34 14.50 9.17
N ASP A 648 17.04 14.20 9.26
CA ASP A 648 16.04 15.08 9.89
C ASP A 648 16.14 15.05 11.42
N LYS A 649 16.89 16.01 11.98
CA LYS A 649 17.08 16.17 13.43
C LYS A 649 15.82 16.65 14.15
N SER A 650 14.93 17.39 13.48
CA SER A 650 13.64 17.82 14.05
C SER A 650 12.75 16.62 14.30
N PHE A 651 12.62 15.76 13.29
CA PHE A 651 11.91 14.50 13.38
C PHE A 651 12.50 13.63 14.50
N ALA A 652 13.83 13.43 14.52
CA ALA A 652 14.52 12.65 15.56
C ALA A 652 14.16 13.12 16.99
N ARG A 653 14.20 14.43 17.24
CA ARG A 653 13.84 15.01 18.55
C ARG A 653 12.36 14.86 18.88
N ALA A 654 11.49 14.92 17.88
CA ALA A 654 10.04 14.81 18.06
C ALA A 654 9.62 13.39 18.46
N VAL A 655 10.23 12.36 17.84
CA VAL A 655 9.87 10.95 18.08
C VAL A 655 10.67 10.29 19.21
N TRP A 656 11.77 10.91 19.67
CA TRP A 656 12.61 10.36 20.73
C TRP A 656 11.87 9.93 22.00
N PRO A 657 10.93 10.72 22.56
CA PRO A 657 10.18 10.29 23.75
C PRO A 657 9.41 8.98 23.53
N SER A 658 8.81 8.80 22.36
CA SER A 658 8.11 7.56 22.00
C SER A 658 9.07 6.38 21.86
N VAL A 659 10.25 6.58 21.27
CA VAL A 659 11.30 5.53 21.19
C VAL A 659 11.75 5.11 22.58
N TYR A 660 12.04 6.07 23.46
CA TYR A 660 12.46 5.78 24.83
C TYR A 660 11.40 4.95 25.59
N ILE A 661 10.12 5.34 25.46
CA ILE A 661 9.01 4.64 26.10
C ILE A 661 8.76 3.26 25.50
N ALA A 662 8.88 3.10 24.19
CA ALA A 662 8.79 1.79 23.53
C ALA A 662 9.89 0.84 24.03
N MET A 663 11.12 1.33 24.20
CA MET A 663 12.22 0.52 24.75
C MET A 663 11.99 0.18 26.22
N ALA A 664 11.55 1.15 27.04
CA ALA A 664 11.23 0.90 28.45
C ALA A 664 10.08 -0.10 28.63
N TYR A 665 9.08 -0.08 27.73
CA TYR A 665 7.99 -1.04 27.75
C TYR A 665 8.47 -2.49 27.56
N MET A 666 9.48 -2.72 26.72
CA MET A 666 9.97 -4.07 26.42
C MET A 666 10.69 -4.76 27.57
N GLU A 667 11.20 -4.01 28.55
CA GLU A 667 11.94 -4.53 29.70
C GLU A 667 11.16 -5.56 30.54
N GLN A 668 9.84 -5.51 30.49
CA GLN A 668 8.99 -6.48 31.21
C GLN A 668 9.07 -7.89 30.63
N PHE A 669 9.58 -8.02 29.40
CA PHE A 669 9.75 -9.29 28.72
C PHE A 669 11.17 -9.85 28.82
N ASP A 670 12.07 -9.21 29.58
CA ASP A 670 13.35 -9.77 30.04
C ASP A 670 13.13 -10.34 31.45
N LYS A 671 12.66 -11.59 31.50
CA LYS A 671 12.16 -12.22 32.74
C LYS A 671 13.31 -12.62 33.66
N ASP A 672 14.44 -13.03 33.10
CA ASP A 672 15.61 -13.47 33.88
C ASP A 672 16.66 -12.37 34.12
N LYS A 673 16.47 -11.19 33.52
CA LYS A 673 17.31 -9.99 33.66
C LYS A 673 18.71 -10.15 33.07
N ASP A 674 18.88 -11.03 32.09
CA ASP A 674 20.13 -11.19 31.36
C ASP A 674 20.31 -10.15 30.23
N GLY A 675 19.27 -9.35 29.97
CA GLY A 675 19.24 -8.29 28.96
C GLY A 675 18.54 -8.70 27.66
N MET A 676 18.07 -9.93 27.55
CA MET A 676 17.33 -10.45 26.39
C MET A 676 15.83 -10.56 26.68
N ILE A 677 14.99 -10.34 25.66
CA ILE A 677 13.55 -10.57 25.78
C ILE A 677 13.19 -12.02 25.43
N GLU A 678 12.21 -12.61 26.12
CA GLU A 678 11.73 -13.97 25.84
C GLU A 678 10.30 -14.00 25.28
N ASN A 679 10.12 -14.76 24.19
CA ASN A 679 8.84 -15.17 23.62
C ASN A 679 8.09 -16.13 24.57
N GLU A 680 6.76 -16.13 24.50
CA GLU A 680 5.91 -16.70 25.56
C GLU A 680 5.16 -17.98 25.17
N ASP A 681 5.70 -18.76 24.24
CA ASP A 681 5.13 -20.05 23.77
C ASP A 681 3.73 -19.89 23.14
N PHE A 682 3.47 -18.71 22.57
CA PHE A 682 2.35 -18.44 21.68
C PHE A 682 2.82 -17.50 20.55
N PRO A 683 2.03 -17.33 19.46
CA PRO A 683 2.38 -16.38 18.41
C PRO A 683 2.30 -14.92 18.91
N ASP A 684 3.45 -14.39 19.30
CA ASP A 684 3.63 -13.05 19.84
C ASP A 684 4.51 -12.18 18.92
N GLN A 685 4.36 -12.36 17.60
CA GLN A 685 5.08 -11.64 16.55
C GLN A 685 4.40 -11.84 15.17
N THR A 686 4.90 -11.20 14.10
CA THR A 686 4.33 -11.18 12.73
C THR A 686 3.95 -12.56 12.14
N TYR A 687 4.67 -13.63 12.48
CA TYR A 687 4.29 -15.02 12.22
C TYR A 687 3.23 -15.46 13.24
N ASP A 688 2.04 -14.87 13.12
CA ASP A 688 0.94 -14.91 14.08
C ASP A 688 0.24 -16.28 14.24
N VAL A 689 0.70 -17.32 13.55
CA VAL A 689 0.31 -18.72 13.80
C VAL A 689 1.52 -19.66 13.90
N TRP A 690 2.74 -19.14 14.05
CA TRP A 690 3.95 -19.90 14.33
C TRP A 690 4.55 -19.46 15.68
N SER A 691 4.34 -20.27 16.71
CA SER A 691 4.80 -19.94 18.07
C SER A 691 6.33 -19.93 18.18
N MET A 692 6.84 -19.07 19.05
CA MET A 692 8.23 -19.05 19.52
C MET A 692 8.23 -19.19 21.04
N ALA A 693 9.24 -19.85 21.61
CA ALA A 693 9.39 -20.02 23.05
C ALA A 693 10.80 -19.63 23.51
N GLY A 694 10.88 -18.86 24.61
CA GLY A 694 12.18 -18.41 25.11
C GLY A 694 12.82 -17.38 24.17
N ILE A 695 14.13 -17.43 23.99
CA ILE A 695 14.86 -16.51 23.12
C ILE A 695 14.78 -17.03 21.68
N SER A 696 14.21 -16.24 20.77
CA SER A 696 14.16 -16.57 19.35
C SER A 696 15.25 -15.86 18.53
N ALA A 697 15.67 -16.47 17.42
CA ALA A 697 16.61 -15.84 16.49
C ALA A 697 16.02 -14.56 15.89
N TYR A 698 14.73 -14.58 15.56
CA TYR A 698 14.01 -13.45 14.99
C TYR A 698 13.83 -12.28 15.98
N CYS A 699 13.08 -12.48 17.07
CA CYS A 699 12.77 -11.40 18.02
C CYS A 699 14.02 -10.97 18.80
N GLY A 700 14.87 -11.92 19.21
CA GLY A 700 16.11 -11.62 19.90
C GLY A 700 17.08 -10.81 19.03
N GLY A 701 17.20 -11.15 17.75
CA GLY A 701 18.03 -10.39 16.80
C GLY A 701 17.52 -8.96 16.61
N LEU A 702 16.21 -8.79 16.43
CA LEU A 702 15.56 -7.49 16.34
C LEU A 702 15.78 -6.65 17.62
N TRP A 703 15.66 -7.27 18.80
CA TRP A 703 15.89 -6.61 20.08
C TRP A 703 17.33 -6.09 20.23
N VAL A 704 18.33 -6.92 19.92
CA VAL A 704 19.74 -6.52 19.96
C VAL A 704 20.00 -5.34 19.03
N ALA A 705 19.48 -5.41 17.80
CA ALA A 705 19.61 -4.32 16.84
C ALA A 705 18.91 -3.03 17.33
N ALA A 706 17.71 -3.15 17.91
CA ALA A 706 16.92 -2.03 18.42
C ALA A 706 17.58 -1.34 19.62
N LEU A 707 18.21 -2.08 20.53
CA LEU A 707 19.02 -1.50 21.62
C LEU A 707 20.15 -0.63 21.08
N GLN A 708 20.85 -1.11 20.06
CA GLN A 708 21.91 -0.34 19.42
C GLN A 708 21.36 0.91 18.71
N ALA A 709 20.23 0.76 18.00
CA ALA A 709 19.55 1.87 17.34
C ALA A 709 19.04 2.92 18.32
N ALA A 710 18.50 2.52 19.48
CA ALA A 710 18.09 3.42 20.55
C ALA A 710 19.28 4.19 21.14
N SER A 711 20.41 3.51 21.37
CA SER A 711 21.66 4.17 21.80
C SER A 711 22.13 5.21 20.78
N ALA A 712 22.15 4.83 19.50
CA ALA A 712 22.56 5.72 18.42
C ALA A 712 21.59 6.90 18.24
N LEU A 713 20.27 6.69 18.33
CA LEU A 713 19.29 7.77 18.27
C LEU A 713 19.40 8.72 19.47
N ALA A 714 19.69 8.20 20.66
CA ALA A 714 19.95 9.01 21.86
C ALA A 714 21.12 9.98 21.60
N ARG A 715 22.18 9.51 20.95
CA ARG A 715 23.31 10.36 20.50
C ARG A 715 22.84 11.45 19.55
N GLU A 716 22.01 11.12 18.56
CA GLU A 716 21.50 12.08 17.56
C GLU A 716 20.69 13.22 18.21
N VAL A 717 20.01 12.95 19.32
CA VAL A 717 19.24 13.96 20.07
C VAL A 717 20.00 14.59 21.24
N GLY A 718 21.23 14.13 21.52
CA GLY A 718 22.10 14.64 22.58
C GLY A 718 21.85 14.06 23.98
N ASP A 719 21.11 12.96 24.10
CA ASP A 719 20.83 12.25 25.36
C ASP A 719 21.93 11.22 25.69
N LYS A 720 23.04 11.71 26.25
CA LYS A 720 24.21 10.89 26.60
C LYS A 720 23.92 9.80 27.64
N ALA A 721 22.93 10.01 28.50
CA ALA A 721 22.64 9.07 29.57
C ALA A 721 21.86 7.86 29.04
N SER A 722 20.86 8.10 28.20
CA SER A 722 20.16 7.04 27.49
C SER A 722 21.06 6.35 26.45
N GLU A 723 21.97 7.08 25.81
CA GLU A 723 22.99 6.51 24.92
C GLU A 723 23.78 5.41 25.63
N LYS A 724 24.35 5.71 26.81
CA LYS A 724 25.09 4.73 27.61
C LYS A 724 24.20 3.59 28.10
N LEU A 725 23.00 3.89 28.61
CA LEU A 725 22.07 2.88 29.12
C LEU A 725 21.77 1.80 28.08
N PHE A 726 21.39 2.22 26.87
CA PHE A 726 21.04 1.30 25.80
C PHE A 726 22.26 0.59 25.22
N TRP A 727 23.44 1.24 25.24
CA TRP A 727 24.70 0.59 24.87
C TRP A 727 25.07 -0.57 25.81
N ASP A 728 25.03 -0.33 27.13
CA ASP A 728 25.35 -1.36 28.12
C ASP A 728 24.37 -2.55 28.03
N LYS A 729 23.10 -2.30 27.69
CA LYS A 729 22.09 -3.33 27.44
C LYS A 729 22.34 -4.09 26.13
N TYR A 730 22.70 -3.37 25.06
CA TYR A 730 23.08 -3.96 23.78
C TYR A 730 24.20 -4.98 23.93
N GLU A 731 25.26 -4.66 24.68
CA GLU A 731 26.40 -5.56 24.88
C GLU A 731 25.98 -6.85 25.60
N LYS A 732 25.13 -6.75 26.64
CA LYS A 732 24.59 -7.92 27.35
C LYS A 732 23.71 -8.78 26.45
N ALA A 733 22.72 -8.17 25.80
CA ALA A 733 21.78 -8.85 24.91
C ALA A 733 22.52 -9.56 23.76
N LYS A 734 23.52 -8.90 23.17
CA LYS A 734 24.37 -9.49 22.11
C LYS A 734 25.12 -10.72 22.59
N SER A 735 25.64 -10.70 23.82
CA SER A 735 26.28 -11.87 24.41
C SER A 735 25.30 -13.04 24.59
N VAL A 736 24.07 -12.76 25.01
CA VAL A 736 23.03 -13.79 25.19
C VAL A 736 22.58 -14.35 23.84
N TYR A 737 22.31 -13.51 22.85
CA TYR A 737 21.91 -13.91 21.50
C TYR A 737 22.89 -14.90 20.85
N SER A 738 24.19 -14.75 21.16
CA SER A 738 25.22 -15.65 20.64
C SER A 738 25.06 -17.12 21.05
N LYS A 739 24.29 -17.41 22.12
CA LYS A 739 23.99 -18.76 22.59
C LYS A 739 23.11 -19.56 21.61
N LEU A 740 22.33 -18.89 20.75
CA LEU A 740 21.49 -19.54 19.73
C LEU A 740 22.32 -20.12 18.57
N TRP A 741 23.60 -19.77 18.46
CA TRP A 741 24.49 -20.29 17.44
C TRP A 741 24.77 -21.79 17.66
N ASN A 742 24.32 -22.63 16.74
CA ASN A 742 24.49 -24.09 16.85
C ASN A 742 25.72 -24.65 16.11
N GLY A 743 26.58 -23.77 15.58
CA GLY A 743 27.75 -24.14 14.78
C GLY A 743 27.57 -24.00 13.27
N SER A 744 26.34 -23.83 12.77
CA SER A 744 26.06 -23.64 11.34
C SER A 744 25.07 -22.51 11.05
N TYR A 745 24.05 -22.36 11.89
CA TYR A 745 23.02 -21.34 11.80
C TYR A 745 22.52 -20.98 13.21
N PHE A 746 21.61 -20.02 13.33
CA PHE A 746 20.95 -19.69 14.60
C PHE A 746 19.68 -20.53 14.74
N SER A 747 19.57 -21.28 15.83
CA SER A 747 18.36 -22.05 16.14
C SER A 747 17.13 -21.14 16.15
N TYR A 748 15.97 -21.65 15.71
CA TYR A 748 14.72 -20.89 15.62
C TYR A 748 14.40 -20.20 16.96
N ASP A 749 14.46 -20.96 18.04
CA ASP A 749 14.44 -20.49 19.41
C ASP A 749 15.22 -21.44 20.34
N ASP A 750 15.29 -21.14 21.64
CA ASP A 750 15.94 -21.96 22.67
C ASP A 750 14.95 -22.80 23.49
N GLY A 751 13.72 -22.99 22.99
CA GLY A 751 12.73 -23.85 23.61
C GLY A 751 13.15 -25.33 23.68
N ASP A 752 12.53 -26.08 24.59
CA ASP A 752 12.77 -27.51 24.78
C ASP A 752 11.95 -28.38 23.80
N ASN A 753 11.91 -28.03 22.51
CA ASN A 753 11.11 -28.77 21.53
C ASN A 753 11.84 -28.96 20.18
N LYS A 754 11.29 -29.83 19.30
CA LYS A 754 11.91 -30.10 17.99
C LYS A 754 11.91 -28.87 17.08
N VAL A 755 10.87 -28.04 17.13
CA VAL A 755 10.67 -26.84 16.30
C VAL A 755 11.80 -25.82 16.52
N SER A 756 12.37 -25.77 17.73
CA SER A 756 13.53 -24.95 18.08
C SER A 756 14.75 -25.15 17.16
N THR A 757 14.85 -26.31 16.50
CA THR A 757 15.94 -26.60 15.54
C THR A 757 15.64 -26.20 14.09
N SER A 758 14.43 -25.71 13.79
CA SER A 758 14.00 -25.33 12.44
C SER A 758 14.90 -24.22 11.88
N ILE A 759 15.20 -24.27 10.59
CA ILE A 759 15.95 -23.24 9.88
C ILE A 759 14.92 -22.22 9.40
N GLN A 760 14.85 -21.08 10.09
CA GLN A 760 13.94 -20.00 9.69
C GLN A 760 14.60 -19.10 8.65
N ALA A 761 13.86 -18.77 7.59
CA ALA A 761 14.33 -17.88 6.52
C ALA A 761 14.69 -16.47 7.04
N ASP A 762 13.96 -15.98 8.05
CA ASP A 762 14.11 -14.62 8.58
C ASP A 762 14.94 -14.55 9.88
N GLN A 763 15.70 -15.61 10.21
CA GLN A 763 16.42 -15.72 11.49
C GLN A 763 17.42 -14.57 11.76
N LEU A 764 17.83 -13.83 10.72
CA LEU A 764 18.78 -12.71 10.78
C LEU A 764 18.14 -11.35 10.46
N ALA A 765 16.82 -11.18 10.66
CA ALA A 765 16.13 -9.92 10.41
C ALA A 765 16.76 -8.71 11.13
N GLY A 766 17.21 -8.91 12.39
CA GLY A 766 17.91 -7.87 13.14
C GLY A 766 19.27 -7.48 12.57
N GLN A 767 20.04 -8.45 12.06
CA GLN A 767 21.34 -8.21 11.42
C GLN A 767 21.16 -7.44 10.10
N TRP A 768 20.19 -7.85 9.28
CA TRP A 768 19.81 -7.16 8.06
C TRP A 768 19.47 -5.69 8.32
N TYR A 769 18.60 -5.44 9.31
CA TYR A 769 18.17 -4.08 9.59
C TYR A 769 19.26 -3.22 10.24
N ALA A 770 20.08 -3.80 11.14
CA ALA A 770 21.22 -3.10 11.71
C ALA A 770 22.16 -2.59 10.61
N LYS A 771 22.48 -3.44 9.62
CA LYS A 771 23.26 -3.04 8.45
C LYS A 771 22.56 -1.99 7.59
N ALA A 772 21.24 -2.12 7.38
CA ALA A 772 20.46 -1.11 6.65
C ALA A 772 20.51 0.28 7.32
N CYS A 773 20.64 0.34 8.65
CA CYS A 773 20.82 1.56 9.43
C CYS A 773 22.27 2.07 9.50
N GLY A 774 23.26 1.32 8.96
CA GLY A 774 24.68 1.64 9.15
C GLY A 774 25.17 1.45 10.59
N LEU A 775 24.53 0.56 11.36
CA LEU A 775 24.92 0.17 12.71
C LEU A 775 25.99 -0.95 12.68
N PHE A 776 26.62 -1.22 13.82
CA PHE A 776 27.53 -2.35 13.98
C PHE A 776 26.78 -3.69 13.82
N PRO A 777 27.44 -4.70 13.21
CA PRO A 777 26.91 -6.06 13.15
C PRO A 777 26.53 -6.60 14.54
N ILE A 778 25.36 -7.24 14.62
CA ILE A 778 24.90 -7.91 15.85
C ILE A 778 25.51 -9.32 15.97
N VAL A 779 25.96 -9.90 14.86
CA VAL A 779 26.67 -11.18 14.80
C VAL A 779 27.97 -11.06 14.01
N ASP A 780 28.89 -12.00 14.24
CA ASP A 780 30.14 -12.07 13.49
C ASP A 780 29.86 -12.35 12.00
N LYS A 781 30.66 -11.75 11.12
CA LYS A 781 30.48 -11.86 9.66
C LYS A 781 30.44 -13.32 9.18
N ASP A 782 31.35 -14.15 9.67
CA ASP A 782 31.44 -15.56 9.28
C ASP A 782 30.19 -16.35 9.70
N LYS A 783 29.61 -16.03 10.87
CA LYS A 783 28.36 -16.64 11.34
C LYS A 783 27.17 -16.18 10.51
N ALA A 784 27.11 -14.89 10.16
CA ALA A 784 26.07 -14.34 9.29
C ALA A 784 26.09 -15.03 7.91
N GLN A 785 27.27 -15.09 7.27
CA GLN A 785 27.44 -15.74 5.98
C GLN A 785 27.12 -17.24 6.04
N SER A 786 27.57 -17.95 7.07
CA SER A 786 27.24 -19.36 7.27
C SER A 786 25.74 -19.60 7.43
N ALA A 787 25.04 -18.78 8.23
CA ALA A 787 23.60 -18.90 8.41
C ALA A 787 22.82 -18.58 7.13
N LEU A 788 23.20 -17.53 6.39
CA LEU A 788 22.58 -17.17 5.12
C LEU A 788 22.84 -18.24 4.04
N GLU A 789 24.04 -18.81 3.98
CA GLU A 789 24.35 -19.93 3.09
C GLU A 789 23.55 -21.18 3.47
N LYS A 790 23.33 -21.41 4.77
CA LYS A 790 22.44 -22.48 5.24
C LYS A 790 21.01 -22.26 4.77
N ILE A 791 20.46 -21.05 4.93
CA ILE A 791 19.12 -20.70 4.45
C ILE A 791 19.03 -20.86 2.93
N PHE A 792 20.02 -20.35 2.19
CA PHE A 792 20.06 -20.48 0.73
C PHE A 792 20.06 -21.94 0.29
N SER A 793 21.00 -22.73 0.81
CA SER A 793 21.13 -24.14 0.42
C SER A 793 19.95 -25.02 0.88
N PHE A 794 19.18 -24.61 1.89
CA PHE A 794 18.02 -25.35 2.40
C PHE A 794 16.71 -24.71 1.95
N ASN A 795 16.30 -23.63 2.60
CA ASN A 795 15.00 -22.99 2.43
C ASN A 795 14.73 -22.53 0.98
N VAL A 796 15.78 -22.20 0.21
CA VAL A 796 15.67 -21.83 -1.21
C VAL A 796 15.94 -23.03 -2.10
N MET A 797 17.17 -23.55 -2.13
CA MET A 797 17.60 -24.49 -3.16
C MET A 797 17.01 -25.91 -3.01
N LYS A 798 16.71 -26.39 -1.79
CA LYS A 798 16.03 -27.69 -1.62
C LYS A 798 14.54 -27.63 -1.90
N PHE A 799 13.96 -26.44 -2.02
CA PHE A 799 12.56 -26.27 -2.35
C PHE A 799 12.38 -25.86 -3.81
N LYS A 800 11.96 -26.82 -4.64
CA LYS A 800 11.71 -26.61 -6.08
C LYS A 800 12.86 -25.88 -6.79
N ASP A 801 14.10 -26.27 -6.48
CA ASP A 801 15.33 -25.71 -7.06
C ASP A 801 15.44 -24.16 -7.00
N GLY A 802 14.85 -23.56 -5.96
CA GLY A 802 14.84 -22.11 -5.76
C GLY A 802 13.86 -21.32 -6.62
N THR A 803 13.01 -21.96 -7.44
CA THR A 803 12.10 -21.26 -8.39
C THR A 803 10.82 -20.73 -7.74
N ARG A 804 10.77 -20.64 -6.41
CA ARG A 804 9.61 -20.17 -5.66
C ARG A 804 9.92 -19.17 -4.54
N GLY A 805 11.18 -18.85 -4.28
CA GLY A 805 11.60 -18.06 -3.13
C GLY A 805 11.99 -18.92 -1.93
N ALA A 806 12.05 -18.33 -0.74
CA ALA A 806 12.51 -19.00 0.47
C ALA A 806 11.34 -19.55 1.31
N MET A 807 11.32 -20.86 1.54
CA MET A 807 10.39 -21.49 2.49
C MET A 807 10.66 -20.93 3.90
N ASN A 808 9.62 -20.53 4.64
CA ASN A 808 9.77 -19.91 5.96
C ASN A 808 10.49 -20.82 6.95
N GLY A 809 10.13 -22.11 7.02
CA GLY A 809 10.73 -23.11 7.90
C GLY A 809 11.17 -24.36 7.16
N MET A 810 12.38 -24.83 7.45
CA MET A 810 12.91 -26.10 6.95
C MET A 810 13.66 -26.85 8.04
N TRP A 811 13.45 -28.16 8.12
CA TRP A 811 14.17 -29.00 9.06
C TRP A 811 15.65 -29.14 8.68
N PRO A 812 16.54 -29.44 9.64
CA PRO A 812 17.97 -29.66 9.36
C PRO A 812 18.26 -30.86 8.45
N ASP A 813 17.30 -31.76 8.26
CA ASP A 813 17.37 -32.86 7.29
C ASP A 813 17.03 -32.42 5.85
N GLY A 814 16.50 -31.21 5.67
CA GLY A 814 16.10 -30.64 4.37
C GLY A 814 14.63 -30.83 3.99
N THR A 815 13.80 -31.38 4.88
CA THR A 815 12.35 -31.47 4.67
C THR A 815 11.63 -30.22 5.15
N VAL A 816 10.49 -29.87 4.54
CA VAL A 816 9.69 -28.68 4.90
C VAL A 816 9.18 -28.79 6.34
N ASP A 817 9.26 -27.70 7.08
CA ASP A 817 8.63 -27.62 8.40
C ASP A 817 7.10 -27.55 8.25
N MET A 818 6.41 -28.53 8.81
CA MET A 818 4.94 -28.67 8.80
C MET A 818 4.36 -28.50 10.20
N SER A 819 5.09 -27.85 11.11
CA SER A 819 4.68 -27.64 12.50
C SER A 819 3.58 -26.59 12.62
N ALA A 820 3.61 -25.59 11.75
CA ALA A 820 2.66 -24.49 11.65
C ALA A 820 2.29 -24.19 10.19
N MET A 821 1.12 -23.59 10.00
CA MET A 821 0.66 -23.14 8.67
C MET A 821 1.70 -22.22 8.00
N GLN A 822 2.23 -21.25 8.73
CA GLN A 822 3.21 -20.28 8.20
C GLN A 822 4.61 -20.87 8.00
N SER A 823 4.95 -21.97 8.68
CA SER A 823 6.27 -22.62 8.50
C SER A 823 6.42 -23.24 7.10
N ARG A 824 5.31 -23.66 6.47
CA ARG A 824 5.26 -24.22 5.11
C ARG A 824 4.86 -23.22 4.02
N GLU A 825 4.96 -21.93 4.33
CA GLU A 825 4.71 -20.84 3.39
C GLU A 825 6.00 -20.21 2.89
N ILE A 826 5.91 -19.58 1.74
CA ILE A 826 6.91 -18.65 1.22
C ILE A 826 6.29 -17.27 1.22
N TRP A 827 6.93 -16.34 1.93
CA TRP A 827 6.51 -14.96 1.96
C TRP A 827 7.40 -14.14 1.01
N PRO A 828 6.85 -13.53 -0.07
CA PRO A 828 7.67 -12.79 -1.02
C PRO A 828 8.43 -11.63 -0.38
N GLY A 829 7.78 -10.90 0.53
CA GLY A 829 8.40 -9.80 1.25
C GLY A 829 9.58 -10.24 2.13
N VAL A 830 9.46 -11.39 2.82
CA VAL A 830 10.58 -11.97 3.61
C VAL A 830 11.68 -12.47 2.69
N THR A 831 11.33 -13.10 1.56
CA THR A 831 12.31 -13.56 0.56
C THR A 831 13.13 -12.39 -0.01
N TYR A 832 12.50 -11.26 -0.31
CA TYR A 832 13.22 -10.06 -0.76
C TYR A 832 14.08 -9.44 0.34
N ALA A 833 13.62 -9.43 1.60
CA ALA A 833 14.43 -8.97 2.73
C ALA A 833 15.63 -9.89 3.00
N LEU A 834 15.46 -11.21 2.89
CA LEU A 834 16.53 -12.20 2.93
C LEU A 834 17.55 -11.97 1.81
N ALA A 835 17.08 -11.73 0.58
CA ALA A 835 17.94 -11.38 -0.54
C ALA A 835 18.73 -10.09 -0.28
N ALA A 836 18.10 -9.06 0.31
CA ALA A 836 18.78 -7.84 0.71
C ALA A 836 19.85 -8.10 1.79
N SER A 837 19.57 -8.97 2.76
CA SER A 837 20.53 -9.41 3.78
C SER A 837 21.74 -10.12 3.15
N MET A 838 21.51 -11.04 2.20
CA MET A 838 22.57 -11.70 1.43
C MET A 838 23.46 -10.69 0.69
N ILE A 839 22.86 -9.71 0.01
CA ILE A 839 23.61 -8.64 -0.69
C ILE A 839 24.46 -7.83 0.31
N GLN A 840 23.91 -7.46 1.47
CA GLN A 840 24.63 -6.73 2.52
C GLN A 840 25.79 -7.53 3.15
N GLU A 841 25.75 -8.87 3.09
CA GLU A 841 26.84 -9.76 3.50
C GLU A 841 27.80 -10.13 2.37
N GLY A 842 27.62 -9.56 1.17
CA GLY A 842 28.47 -9.79 0.00
C GLY A 842 28.11 -11.05 -0.81
N MET A 843 26.98 -11.70 -0.51
CA MET A 843 26.47 -12.88 -1.21
C MET A 843 25.50 -12.45 -2.34
N VAL A 844 25.97 -11.60 -3.25
CA VAL A 844 25.12 -10.91 -4.24
C VAL A 844 24.42 -11.89 -5.17
N GLU A 845 25.13 -12.93 -5.64
CA GLU A 845 24.57 -13.95 -6.54
C GLU A 845 23.46 -14.76 -5.85
N GLN A 846 23.70 -15.25 -4.62
CA GLN A 846 22.67 -15.93 -3.82
C GLN A 846 21.47 -15.02 -3.52
N GLY A 847 21.72 -13.72 -3.27
CA GLY A 847 20.67 -12.73 -3.07
C GLY A 847 19.76 -12.61 -4.28
N PHE A 848 20.32 -12.39 -5.48
CA PHE A 848 19.53 -12.37 -6.71
C PHE A 848 18.86 -13.71 -6.98
N LYS A 849 19.54 -14.84 -6.78
CA LYS A 849 18.93 -16.16 -7.01
C LYS A 849 17.74 -16.44 -6.10
N THR A 850 17.81 -16.00 -4.84
CA THR A 850 16.72 -16.11 -3.88
C THR A 850 15.50 -15.28 -4.31
N ALA A 851 15.72 -14.02 -4.71
CA ALA A 851 14.67 -13.13 -5.18
C ALA A 851 14.09 -13.53 -6.55
N GLU A 852 14.91 -14.12 -7.43
CA GLU A 852 14.50 -14.63 -8.74
C GLU A 852 13.41 -15.71 -8.62
N GLY A 853 13.40 -16.46 -7.52
CA GLY A 853 12.31 -17.40 -7.23
C GLY A 853 10.93 -16.73 -7.11
N ILE A 854 10.88 -15.49 -6.59
CA ILE A 854 9.65 -14.69 -6.56
C ILE A 854 9.29 -14.20 -7.95
N TYR A 855 10.27 -13.77 -8.76
CA TYR A 855 10.03 -13.44 -10.16
C TYR A 855 9.44 -14.62 -10.92
N HIS A 856 10.03 -15.81 -10.83
CA HIS A 856 9.53 -17.02 -11.48
C HIS A 856 8.11 -17.39 -11.03
N ALA A 857 7.81 -17.26 -9.75
CA ALA A 857 6.49 -17.57 -9.22
C ALA A 857 5.44 -16.53 -9.58
N ALA A 858 5.70 -15.23 -9.37
CA ALA A 858 4.68 -14.19 -9.44
C ALA A 858 4.62 -13.48 -10.82
N TRP A 859 5.76 -13.31 -11.47
CA TRP A 859 5.93 -12.38 -12.61
C TRP A 859 6.26 -13.07 -13.93
N SER A 860 6.95 -14.21 -13.91
CA SER A 860 7.28 -14.94 -15.13
C SER A 860 6.01 -15.34 -15.86
N PRO A 861 6.03 -15.36 -17.20
CA PRO A 861 4.91 -15.87 -17.96
C PRO A 861 4.50 -17.26 -17.45
N GLU A 862 5.41 -18.21 -17.28
CA GLU A 862 5.15 -19.59 -16.85
C GLU A 862 4.86 -19.74 -15.35
N GLY A 863 4.77 -18.62 -14.61
CA GLY A 863 4.52 -18.59 -13.18
C GLY A 863 3.06 -18.85 -12.78
N LEU A 864 2.78 -18.54 -11.52
CA LEU A 864 1.50 -18.73 -10.82
C LEU A 864 0.48 -17.60 -11.08
N GLY A 865 0.85 -16.56 -11.83
CA GLY A 865 -0.09 -15.53 -12.31
C GLY A 865 -0.43 -14.42 -11.31
N TYR A 866 0.53 -14.03 -10.44
CA TYR A 866 0.33 -13.02 -9.40
C TYR A 866 0.75 -11.59 -9.78
N SER A 867 1.19 -11.34 -11.02
CA SER A 867 1.54 -10.00 -11.52
C SER A 867 0.47 -8.96 -11.18
N PHE A 868 0.86 -7.84 -10.53
CA PHE A 868 -0.02 -6.77 -10.04
C PHE A 868 -1.07 -7.20 -8.99
N GLN A 869 -0.80 -8.30 -8.30
CA GLN A 869 -1.59 -8.81 -7.17
C GLN A 869 -0.74 -9.70 -6.25
N THR A 870 0.57 -9.45 -6.14
CA THR A 870 1.52 -10.25 -5.37
C THR A 870 0.97 -10.51 -3.97
N PRO A 871 0.85 -11.79 -3.54
CA PRO A 871 0.24 -12.13 -2.26
C PRO A 871 1.21 -11.97 -1.09
N GLU A 872 0.68 -12.08 0.14
CA GLU A 872 1.50 -12.27 1.34
C GLU A 872 2.29 -13.57 1.26
N ALA A 873 1.64 -14.63 0.79
CA ALA A 873 2.25 -15.96 0.78
C ALA A 873 1.72 -16.87 -0.33
N TRP A 874 2.50 -17.89 -0.64
CA TRP A 874 2.01 -19.16 -1.19
C TRP A 874 2.63 -20.34 -0.45
N ASN A 875 1.96 -21.49 -0.48
CA ASN A 875 2.42 -22.68 0.23
C ASN A 875 3.22 -23.65 -0.66
N ASN A 876 3.61 -24.77 -0.09
CA ASN A 876 4.30 -25.87 -0.77
C ASN A 876 3.57 -26.39 -2.03
N ASP A 877 2.24 -26.22 -2.10
CA ASP A 877 1.36 -26.66 -3.18
C ASP A 877 1.01 -25.52 -4.17
N ASP A 878 1.72 -24.39 -4.10
CA ASP A 878 1.51 -23.19 -4.94
C ASP A 878 0.11 -22.55 -4.76
N GLU A 879 -0.51 -22.71 -3.58
CA GLU A 879 -1.77 -22.05 -3.23
C GLU A 879 -1.51 -20.73 -2.48
N TYR A 880 -2.18 -19.63 -2.88
CA TYR A 880 -1.91 -18.29 -2.34
C TYR A 880 -2.68 -17.98 -1.06
N ARG A 881 -2.14 -17.05 -0.25
CA ARG A 881 -2.85 -16.39 0.84
C ARG A 881 -2.69 -14.88 0.75
N SER A 882 -3.81 -14.16 0.85
CA SER A 882 -3.88 -12.69 0.85
C SER A 882 -3.30 -12.05 -0.41
N LEU A 883 -4.08 -11.94 -1.48
CA LEU A 883 -3.63 -11.27 -2.71
C LEU A 883 -3.44 -9.77 -2.49
N CYS A 884 -2.62 -9.16 -3.35
CA CYS A 884 -2.31 -7.73 -3.34
C CYS A 884 -1.95 -7.25 -1.94
N TYR A 885 -0.71 -7.53 -1.58
CA TYR A 885 -0.21 -7.38 -0.22
C TYR A 885 0.92 -6.37 -0.13
N MET A 886 1.10 -5.78 1.07
CA MET A 886 2.07 -4.72 1.31
C MET A 886 3.52 -5.21 1.35
N ARG A 887 3.77 -6.35 2.00
CA ARG A 887 5.12 -6.86 2.28
C ARG A 887 6.05 -7.00 1.06
N PRO A 888 5.58 -7.41 -0.14
CA PRO A 888 6.42 -7.53 -1.34
C PRO A 888 7.14 -6.25 -1.80
N LEU A 889 6.71 -5.06 -1.34
CA LEU A 889 7.45 -3.81 -1.53
C LEU A 889 8.89 -3.88 -0.97
N ALA A 890 9.21 -4.89 -0.14
CA ALA A 890 10.54 -5.20 0.35
C ALA A 890 11.60 -5.48 -0.74
N ILE A 891 11.22 -5.67 -2.00
CA ILE A 891 12.20 -5.67 -3.11
C ILE A 891 13.02 -4.38 -3.15
N TRP A 892 12.48 -3.26 -2.65
CA TRP A 892 13.21 -2.00 -2.46
C TRP A 892 14.28 -2.06 -1.37
N ALA A 893 14.21 -3.01 -0.44
CA ALA A 893 15.32 -3.27 0.47
C ALA A 893 16.55 -3.85 -0.24
N MET A 894 16.36 -4.61 -1.33
CA MET A 894 17.48 -5.03 -2.18
C MET A 894 18.09 -3.81 -2.85
N GLN A 895 17.27 -2.89 -3.38
CA GLN A 895 17.77 -1.67 -4.01
C GLN A 895 18.49 -0.78 -2.99
N TRP A 896 18.02 -0.72 -1.75
CA TRP A 896 18.73 -0.07 -0.64
C TRP A 896 20.12 -0.69 -0.42
N ALA A 897 20.21 -2.02 -0.36
CA ALA A 897 21.48 -2.73 -0.18
C ALA A 897 22.45 -2.53 -1.35
N LEU A 898 21.94 -2.50 -2.59
CA LEU A 898 22.73 -2.33 -3.81
C LEU A 898 23.20 -0.88 -4.02
N SER A 899 22.35 0.09 -3.71
CA SER A 899 22.67 1.52 -3.84
C SER A 899 23.57 2.03 -2.72
N ASN A 900 23.56 1.38 -1.55
CA ASN A 900 24.31 1.77 -0.36
C ASN A 900 24.18 3.27 -0.06
N PRO A 901 22.97 3.75 0.28
CA PRO A 901 22.69 5.17 0.39
C PRO A 901 23.55 5.82 1.46
N LYS A 902 23.90 7.10 1.23
CA LYS A 902 24.65 7.89 2.21
C LYS A 902 23.79 8.14 3.44
N LEU A 903 24.26 7.66 4.60
CA LEU A 903 23.59 7.85 5.88
C LEU A 903 24.21 9.01 6.68
N HIS A 904 23.37 9.77 7.38
CA HIS A 904 23.71 10.97 8.14
C HIS A 904 23.99 10.67 9.62
N ASN A 905 24.80 9.65 9.90
CA ASN A 905 25.09 9.16 11.25
C ASN A 905 26.10 10.07 11.95
N THR A 906 25.88 10.35 13.24
CA THR A 906 26.89 10.97 14.10
C THR A 906 27.92 9.91 14.50
N PRO A 907 29.23 10.13 14.24
CA PRO A 907 30.29 9.18 14.58
C PRO A 907 30.23 8.77 16.06
N GLN A 908 30.52 7.50 16.34
CA GLN A 908 30.64 7.04 17.72
C GLN A 908 31.90 7.62 18.35
N ALA A 909 31.73 8.31 19.48
CA ALA A 909 32.81 8.68 20.38
C ALA A 909 32.98 7.59 21.45
N ASP A 910 34.17 7.49 22.05
CA ASP A 910 34.41 6.56 23.17
C ASP A 910 33.43 6.86 24.31
N ILE A 911 32.57 5.88 24.63
CA ILE A 911 31.63 5.98 25.75
C ILE A 911 32.42 5.62 27.03
N PRO A 912 32.63 6.56 27.98
CA PRO A 912 33.44 6.29 29.17
C PRO A 912 32.79 5.18 30.04
N GLN A 913 33.59 4.20 30.46
CA GLN A 913 33.09 3.09 31.29
C GLN A 913 32.69 3.52 32.72
N ASP A 914 33.23 4.62 33.25
CA ASP A 914 33.24 4.92 34.70
C ASP A 914 32.16 5.88 35.23
N SER A 915 31.16 6.28 34.44
CA SER A 915 30.05 7.09 34.98
C SER A 915 28.82 6.24 35.26
N PHE A 916 28.54 5.92 36.53
CA PHE A 916 27.25 5.39 36.98
C PHE A 916 26.18 6.51 36.90
N PRO A 917 25.27 6.52 35.91
CA PRO A 917 24.35 7.64 35.76
C PRO A 917 23.16 7.45 36.71
N LYS A 918 22.79 8.53 37.42
CA LYS A 918 21.53 8.62 38.21
C LYS A 918 20.25 8.29 37.39
N ASN A 919 20.33 8.26 36.06
CA ASN A 919 19.21 7.95 35.15
C ASN A 919 18.72 6.49 35.20
N GLN A 920 19.51 5.54 35.71
CA GLN A 920 19.06 4.14 35.81
C GLN A 920 17.84 3.98 36.74
N PHE A 921 17.74 4.81 37.79
CA PHE A 921 16.60 4.84 38.70
C PHE A 921 15.33 5.38 38.04
N ALA A 922 15.44 6.42 37.21
CA ALA A 922 14.29 7.00 36.51
C ALA A 922 13.77 6.05 35.42
N TYR A 923 14.67 5.42 34.66
CA TYR A 923 14.32 4.36 33.71
C TYR A 923 13.60 3.21 34.42
N ALA A 924 14.16 2.69 35.53
CA ALA A 924 13.55 1.61 36.30
C ALA A 924 12.18 1.96 36.93
N ARG A 925 11.94 3.23 37.28
CA ARG A 925 10.61 3.69 37.72
C ARG A 925 9.61 3.71 36.57
N ILE A 926 10.01 4.21 35.39
CA ILE A 926 9.16 4.23 34.19
C ILE A 926 8.80 2.80 33.76
N THR A 927 9.78 1.89 33.72
CA THR A 927 9.51 0.49 33.35
C THR A 927 8.49 -0.17 34.27
N LYS A 928 8.55 0.13 35.59
CA LYS A 928 7.56 -0.34 36.57
C LYS A 928 6.14 0.19 36.29
N LEU A 929 6.00 1.44 35.87
CA LEU A 929 4.69 2.04 35.54
C LEU A 929 4.06 1.47 34.26
N LEU A 930 4.88 0.90 33.37
CA LEU A 930 4.46 0.36 32.07
C LEU A 930 4.12 -1.14 32.12
N GLN A 931 4.32 -1.80 33.27
CA GLN A 931 4.10 -3.24 33.39
C GLN A 931 2.65 -3.62 33.11
N LEU A 932 2.48 -4.63 32.26
CA LEU A 932 1.19 -5.27 32.05
C LEU A 932 0.74 -5.97 33.34
N PRO A 933 -0.58 -6.05 33.60
CA PRO A 933 -1.11 -6.86 34.68
C PRO A 933 -0.67 -8.33 34.54
N GLU A 934 -0.30 -8.97 35.66
CA GLU A 934 -0.05 -10.42 35.66
C GLU A 934 -1.30 -11.16 35.16
N GLU A 935 -1.12 -12.09 34.22
CA GLU A 935 -2.24 -12.95 33.82
C GLU A 935 -2.60 -13.86 35.00
N GLU A 936 -3.87 -13.83 35.43
CA GLU A 936 -4.43 -14.93 36.20
C GLU A 936 -4.21 -16.21 35.39
N THR A 937 -3.29 -17.06 35.84
CA THR A 937 -2.96 -18.31 35.18
C THR A 937 -4.24 -19.12 35.00
N SER A 938 -4.77 -19.17 33.78
CA SER A 938 -5.91 -20.02 33.45
C SER A 938 -5.44 -21.46 33.59
N LYS A 939 -5.77 -22.10 34.71
CA LYS A 939 -5.56 -23.55 34.86
C LYS A 939 -6.29 -24.24 33.71
N SER A 940 -5.55 -24.91 32.84
CA SER A 940 -6.11 -25.77 31.78
C SER A 940 -7.22 -26.64 32.36
N PHE A 941 -8.35 -26.76 31.64
CA PHE A 941 -9.47 -27.62 32.03
C PHE A 941 -9.00 -29.06 32.33
N LEU A 942 -7.98 -29.54 31.62
CA LEU A 942 -7.36 -30.85 31.88
C LEU A 942 -6.60 -30.90 33.23
N ARG A 943 -5.97 -29.81 33.64
CA ARG A 943 -5.29 -29.69 34.95
C ARG A 943 -6.30 -29.56 36.09
N VAL A 944 -7.42 -28.86 35.87
CA VAL A 944 -8.55 -28.78 36.81
C VAL A 944 -9.23 -30.15 36.95
N VAL A 945 -9.49 -30.85 35.85
CA VAL A 945 -10.04 -32.22 35.87
C VAL A 945 -9.06 -33.20 36.51
N TYR A 946 -7.76 -33.10 36.22
CA TYR A 946 -6.72 -33.91 36.87
C TYR A 946 -6.64 -33.64 38.38
N GLU A 947 -6.74 -32.38 38.83
CA GLU A 947 -6.77 -32.01 40.25
C GLU A 947 -8.06 -32.48 40.94
N ILE A 948 -9.22 -32.38 40.28
CA ILE A 948 -10.51 -32.90 40.79
C ILE A 948 -10.48 -34.42 40.93
N ILE A 949 -9.94 -35.13 39.94
CA ILE A 949 -9.78 -36.59 39.97
C ILE A 949 -8.78 -36.97 41.08
N ARG A 950 -7.62 -36.29 41.16
CA ARG A 950 -6.60 -36.55 42.19
C ARG A 950 -7.12 -36.32 43.61
N ASN A 951 -7.96 -35.31 43.82
CA ASN A 951 -8.52 -35.01 45.13
C ASN A 951 -9.68 -35.94 45.51
N ARG A 952 -10.40 -36.53 44.54
CA ARG A 952 -11.42 -37.57 44.79
C ARG A 952 -10.86 -38.95 45.16
N PHE A 953 -9.60 -39.23 44.83
CA PHE A 953 -8.91 -40.48 45.20
C PHE A 953 -8.09 -40.37 46.50
N ARG A 954 -8.16 -39.24 47.21
CA ARG A 954 -7.50 -39.02 48.52
C ARG A 954 -8.47 -38.68 49.65
N SER A 955 -9.78 -38.84 49.43
CA SER A 955 -10.84 -38.71 50.44
C SER A 955 -11.46 -40.06 50.76
#